data_AF-A0A061JB32-F1
#
_entry.id   AF-A0A061JB32-F1
#
_cell.length_a   1.000
_cell.length_b   1.000
_cell.length_c   1.000
_cell.angle_alpha   90.00
_cell.angle_beta   90.00
_cell.angle_gamma   90.00
#
_symmetry.space_group_name_H-M   'P 1'
#
loop_
_entity.id
_entity.type
_entity.pdbx_description
1 polymer ?
#
loop_
_entity_poly.entity_id
_entity_poly.type
_entity_poly.pdbx_seq_one_letter_code
_entity_poly.pdbx_strand_id
1 'polypeptide(L)'
;MNRARWKKHRSEFLNDDCGQNTLQLVARGSTIIAEILRLSEHIPLEFIRPEETEYAALISDFRYFKTQDEFEQRIQNSIELLQKDEIFAKTHMELLDRFFKLFRGVYGYVMELNRFIEEIREGMYISQTLESILVNLDGKQLLCEIMHLYGVMLLLLDHKLGGKTREHLLVSYIRYKGAGEANVVEVTNLCRATGYEPGHASPECYPVAYFSRVPIDKEVVGMILGRIRSDDIYQMAYNYPAPEHRSAALALQGAALYVLLFFRPEILHREGPVMREIVDKHFADNWVINYYMGFTVDLTLAWRDFKAASDAISGTVAIENVAYHLERVRTGMTSLNSSIGEVLREGVLTERYVLDNIHASLLPCIREANVVLRWFILHTTRGAPGSCCLEKYRKSYEMVAAAVTEDDIITLLLRTAQLEFTLRAMFTTLLKQKRSKWKSSKEEGAAKMSKLATFFSGEHVLSDNVRDAQLEAWFTEISERIQGLEYSDSITASRKIQKLIKALENVQEFHQIDSNLQVVQFVQDTRFLLRQMIRYINIENKVLITIATVGDLSYAWELVATYGCFVNTIQMKIKQQPDLAVQMRAVFVKLASMLELPCNRIDQGAQNDARLLAALETTSDYYSNELVTFARRVLHIIPTSIFDVLRQIMKILTDDLRECPTKLLRREMKSESQLDLRRTLSALTADIARYASGILAMESTLVGVIQIDSKQLLEDGIRKELVRQITHVLHHSLLFDRNNPISASLFDNELAGLAQKLNGIRASFEYTQDYVNVHGLRIWLEEFSRIVNFNVEMECNTFMQKKLYPWKSQYQSDSIPIPYFPRTKEKMAYSFLGRILQRLVMMTDPMRSVFLTLYGSWYERKSLQEIVGTRTFTSICNAIGSMGLGALDRLMCFVLAKDLQAGVEIHSCGT
;
A
#
# COMPACT_ATOMS: atom_id res chain seq x y z
N MET A 1 -0.86 -16.10 9.49
CA MET A 1 -0.86 -17.25 8.54
C MET A 1 -0.86 -18.56 9.30
N ASN A 2 -1.76 -19.51 8.99
CA ASN A 2 -1.88 -20.78 9.72
C ASN A 2 -0.83 -21.80 9.22
N ARG A 3 0.33 -21.85 9.88
CA ARG A 3 1.50 -22.73 9.58
C ARG A 3 1.16 -24.22 9.42
N ALA A 4 0.06 -24.69 10.01
CA ALA A 4 -0.32 -26.11 10.00
C ALA A 4 -0.88 -26.60 8.65
N ARG A 5 -1.33 -25.72 7.74
CA ARG A 5 -2.03 -26.12 6.52
C ARG A 5 -1.09 -26.53 5.37
N TRP A 6 0.16 -26.06 5.38
CA TRP A 6 1.12 -26.24 4.28
C TRP A 6 2.01 -27.50 4.43
N LYS A 7 2.11 -28.07 5.63
CA LYS A 7 2.95 -29.27 5.87
C LYS A 7 2.40 -30.56 5.25
N LYS A 8 1.11 -30.64 4.91
CA LYS A 8 0.46 -31.91 4.51
C LYS A 8 0.57 -32.25 3.02
N HIS A 9 0.97 -31.32 2.15
CA HIS A 9 1.06 -31.49 0.69
C HIS A 9 2.30 -30.82 0.09
N ARG A 10 3.48 -30.99 0.69
CA ARG A 10 4.74 -30.59 0.03
C ARG A 10 5.15 -31.66 -0.96
N SER A 11 5.55 -31.25 -2.16
CA SER A 11 6.13 -32.17 -3.14
C SER A 11 7.45 -32.73 -2.62
N GLU A 12 7.84 -33.89 -3.14
CA GLU A 12 9.10 -34.55 -2.82
C GLU A 12 10.31 -33.68 -3.15
N PHE A 13 10.25 -32.93 -4.26
CA PHE A 13 11.29 -31.96 -4.65
C PHE A 13 11.52 -30.88 -3.59
N LEU A 14 10.46 -30.32 -3.00
CA LEU A 14 10.60 -29.30 -1.96
C LEU A 14 11.15 -29.84 -0.64
N ASN A 15 11.27 -31.15 -0.45
CA ASN A 15 11.90 -31.75 0.72
C ASN A 15 13.36 -32.17 0.45
N ASP A 16 13.79 -32.16 -0.81
CA ASP A 16 15.17 -32.41 -1.24
C ASP A 16 16.06 -31.17 -1.02
N ASP A 17 17.36 -31.38 -0.83
CA ASP A 17 18.35 -30.32 -0.61
C ASP A 17 18.39 -29.33 -1.79
N CYS A 18 18.24 -29.84 -3.02
CA CYS A 18 18.14 -29.02 -4.22
C CYS A 18 16.91 -28.08 -4.16
N GLY A 19 15.74 -28.60 -3.78
CA GLY A 19 14.52 -27.82 -3.68
C GLY A 19 14.57 -26.81 -2.54
N GLN A 20 15.22 -27.16 -1.42
CA GLN A 20 15.46 -26.23 -0.32
C GLN A 20 16.40 -25.09 -0.71
N ASN A 21 17.50 -25.37 -1.42
CA ASN A 21 18.40 -24.31 -1.90
C ASN A 21 17.68 -23.39 -2.91
N THR A 22 16.88 -23.97 -3.80
CA THR A 22 16.04 -23.22 -4.75
C THR A 22 15.06 -22.28 -4.01
N LEU A 23 14.37 -22.78 -2.97
CA LEU A 23 13.48 -21.96 -2.15
C LEU A 23 14.22 -20.83 -1.42
N GLN A 24 15.41 -21.11 -0.88
CA GLN A 24 16.22 -20.10 -0.20
C GLN A 24 16.65 -18.99 -1.16
N LEU A 25 17.03 -19.33 -2.40
CA LEU A 25 17.31 -18.34 -3.44
C LEU A 25 16.06 -17.50 -3.77
N VAL A 26 14.89 -18.10 -4.00
CA VAL A 26 13.66 -17.30 -4.25
C VAL A 26 13.31 -16.39 -3.07
N ALA A 27 13.42 -16.90 -1.84
CA ALA A 27 13.19 -16.13 -0.62
C ALA A 27 14.15 -14.95 -0.50
N ARG A 28 15.45 -15.16 -0.68
CA ARG A 28 16.46 -14.09 -0.68
C ARG A 28 16.17 -13.05 -1.75
N GLY A 29 15.73 -13.47 -2.93
CA GLY A 29 15.42 -12.55 -4.02
C GLY A 29 14.25 -11.62 -3.67
N SER A 30 13.20 -12.18 -3.05
CA SER A 30 12.06 -11.41 -2.56
C SER A 30 12.46 -10.40 -1.48
N THR A 31 13.35 -10.79 -0.56
CA THR A 31 13.88 -9.92 0.50
C THR A 31 14.72 -8.76 -0.09
N ILE A 32 15.59 -9.04 -1.06
CA ILE A 32 16.42 -8.00 -1.69
C ILE A 32 15.53 -6.97 -2.40
N ILE A 33 14.50 -7.40 -3.11
CA ILE A 33 13.58 -6.47 -3.77
C ILE A 33 12.85 -5.59 -2.75
N ALA A 34 12.34 -6.17 -1.66
CA ALA A 34 11.73 -5.38 -0.59
C ALA A 34 12.71 -4.35 0.00
N GLU A 35 13.99 -4.70 0.13
CA GLU A 35 15.04 -3.78 0.58
C GLU A 35 15.32 -2.65 -0.44
N ILE A 36 15.36 -2.97 -1.74
CA ILE A 36 15.49 -1.96 -2.81
C ILE A 36 14.39 -0.92 -2.68
N LEU A 37 13.13 -1.37 -2.58
CA LEU A 37 11.97 -0.50 -2.49
C LEU A 37 12.02 0.36 -1.22
N ARG A 38 12.28 -0.26 -0.06
CA ARG A 38 12.37 0.43 1.23
C ARG A 38 13.47 1.49 1.28
N LEU A 39 14.68 1.18 0.80
CA LEU A 39 15.79 2.14 0.83
C LEU A 39 15.62 3.25 -0.22
N SER A 40 14.91 2.99 -1.33
CA SER A 40 14.68 4.00 -2.36
C SER A 40 13.87 5.20 -1.89
N GLU A 41 13.02 5.03 -0.87
CA GLU A 41 12.24 6.11 -0.26
C GLU A 41 13.08 7.03 0.66
N HIS A 42 14.29 6.59 1.04
CA HIS A 42 15.11 7.22 2.07
C HIS A 42 16.47 7.72 1.55
N ILE A 43 16.53 8.17 0.30
CA ILE A 43 17.74 8.74 -0.30
C ILE A 43 17.80 10.25 0.01
N PRO A 44 18.85 10.74 0.71
CA PRO A 44 19.06 12.16 0.94
C PRO A 44 19.22 12.94 -0.37
N LEU A 45 18.73 14.19 -0.37
CA LEU A 45 18.79 15.09 -1.52
C LEU A 45 20.22 15.30 -2.02
N GLU A 46 21.18 15.29 -1.10
CA GLU A 46 22.63 15.39 -1.33
C GLU A 46 23.11 14.40 -2.41
N PHE A 47 22.55 13.18 -2.47
CA PHE A 47 22.95 12.18 -3.46
C PHE A 47 22.10 12.19 -4.74
N ILE A 48 20.90 12.75 -4.69
CA ILE A 48 20.00 12.84 -5.86
C ILE A 48 20.37 14.05 -6.71
N ARG A 49 20.53 15.22 -6.06
CA ARG A 49 20.84 16.51 -6.68
C ARG A 49 21.90 17.24 -5.85
N PRO A 50 23.16 16.77 -5.87
CA PRO A 50 24.25 17.36 -5.10
C PRO A 50 24.39 18.87 -5.35
N GLU A 51 24.13 19.33 -6.58
CA GLU A 51 24.18 20.72 -7.01
C GLU A 51 23.26 21.69 -6.27
N GLU A 52 22.17 21.20 -5.67
CA GLU A 52 21.23 22.01 -4.88
C GLU A 52 21.70 22.16 -3.42
N THR A 53 22.80 21.50 -3.02
CA THR A 53 23.24 21.38 -1.62
C THR A 53 24.61 22.00 -1.38
N GLU A 54 24.92 22.29 -0.11
CA GLU A 54 26.24 22.81 0.30
C GLU A 54 27.38 21.79 0.16
N TYR A 55 27.05 20.51 -0.05
CA TYR A 55 27.98 19.39 -0.17
C TYR A 55 28.33 19.05 -1.62
N ALA A 56 27.87 19.84 -2.60
CA ALA A 56 28.11 19.62 -4.03
C ALA A 56 29.59 19.37 -4.36
N ALA A 57 30.51 20.07 -3.69
CA ALA A 57 31.95 19.96 -3.92
C ALA A 57 32.58 18.66 -3.37
N LEU A 58 31.86 17.92 -2.51
CA LEU A 58 32.34 16.70 -1.83
C LEU A 58 31.79 15.41 -2.47
N ILE A 59 30.80 15.55 -3.35
CA ILE A 59 30.12 14.42 -4.00
C ILE A 59 30.58 14.35 -5.45
N SER A 60 30.88 13.14 -5.90
CA SER A 60 31.32 12.87 -7.27
C SER A 60 30.75 11.55 -7.75
N ASP A 61 30.62 11.41 -9.07
CA ASP A 61 30.24 10.18 -9.75
C ASP A 61 31.48 9.30 -9.99
N PHE A 62 31.38 8.24 -10.80
CA PHE A 62 32.52 7.36 -11.06
C PHE A 62 33.72 8.02 -11.77
N ARG A 63 33.61 9.29 -12.20
CA ARG A 63 34.78 10.07 -12.66
C ARG A 63 35.81 10.26 -11.55
N TYR A 64 35.38 10.22 -10.27
CA TYR A 64 36.27 10.29 -9.11
C TYR A 64 37.48 9.36 -9.23
N PHE A 65 37.29 8.11 -9.69
CA PHE A 65 38.38 7.13 -9.79
C PHE A 65 39.46 7.51 -10.81
N LYS A 66 39.19 8.45 -11.72
CA LYS A 66 40.18 8.98 -12.68
C LYS A 66 40.89 10.23 -12.16
N THR A 67 40.26 11.00 -11.27
CA THR A 67 40.74 12.30 -10.77
C THR A 67 40.86 12.31 -9.25
N GLN A 68 41.21 11.16 -8.66
CA GLN A 68 41.19 10.97 -7.21
C GLN A 68 42.13 11.95 -6.49
N ASP A 69 43.37 12.05 -6.96
CA ASP A 69 44.38 12.92 -6.33
C ASP A 69 43.98 14.39 -6.37
N GLU A 70 43.48 14.87 -7.52
CA GLU A 70 43.03 16.26 -7.69
C GLU A 70 41.81 16.57 -6.81
N PHE A 71 40.87 15.62 -6.70
CA PHE A 71 39.66 15.78 -5.90
C PHE A 71 39.98 15.86 -4.41
N GLU A 72 40.81 14.95 -3.89
CA GLU A 72 41.21 14.92 -2.48
C GLU A 72 42.12 16.10 -2.12
N GLN A 73 43.05 16.51 -2.99
CA GLN A 73 43.85 17.72 -2.79
C GLN A 73 42.99 18.97 -2.70
N ARG A 74 41.94 19.09 -3.52
CA ARG A 74 41.01 20.23 -3.45
C ARG A 74 40.31 20.32 -2.10
N ILE A 75 39.94 19.17 -1.51
CA ILE A 75 39.33 19.13 -0.18
C ILE A 75 40.37 19.49 0.88
N GLN A 76 41.56 18.87 0.84
CA GLN A 76 42.64 19.12 1.81
C GLN A 76 43.14 20.56 1.82
N ASN A 77 43.14 21.24 0.67
CA ASN A 77 43.60 22.63 0.55
C ASN A 77 42.57 23.65 1.09
N SER A 78 41.36 23.23 1.47
CA SER A 78 40.33 24.12 2.00
C SER A 78 39.85 23.65 3.37
N ILE A 79 40.12 24.46 4.40
CA ILE A 79 39.67 24.21 5.78
C ILE A 79 38.13 24.10 5.83
N GLU A 80 37.41 24.92 5.04
CA GLU A 80 35.95 24.87 4.97
C GLU A 80 35.45 23.53 4.40
N LEU A 81 36.09 23.01 3.34
CA LEU A 81 35.71 21.73 2.75
C LEU A 81 36.06 20.56 3.66
N LEU A 82 37.20 20.59 4.36
CA LEU A 82 37.58 19.57 5.34
C LEU A 82 36.54 19.44 6.46
N GLN A 83 36.10 20.57 7.03
CA GLN A 83 35.07 20.57 8.07
C GLN A 83 33.74 20.02 7.55
N LYS A 84 33.34 20.41 6.33
CA LYS A 84 32.12 19.90 5.69
C LYS A 84 32.22 18.40 5.39
N ASP A 85 33.39 17.90 4.98
CA ASP A 85 33.63 16.49 4.68
C ASP A 85 33.56 15.62 5.93
N GLU A 86 34.11 16.08 7.06
CA GLU A 86 33.99 15.37 8.34
C GLU A 86 32.53 15.28 8.82
N ILE A 87 31.79 16.39 8.72
CA ILE A 87 30.36 16.44 9.05
C ILE A 87 29.56 15.52 8.13
N PHE A 88 29.83 15.56 6.82
CA PHE A 88 29.16 14.75 5.82
C PHE A 88 29.39 13.26 6.10
N ALA A 89 30.66 12.85 6.30
CA ALA A 89 31.03 11.48 6.63
C ALA A 89 30.29 10.97 7.89
N LYS A 90 30.37 11.69 9.01
CA LYS A 90 29.70 11.31 10.27
C LYS A 90 28.19 11.20 10.14
N THR A 91 27.58 12.03 9.29
CA THR A 91 26.13 12.08 9.08
C THR A 91 25.63 10.94 8.19
N HIS A 92 26.36 10.59 7.12
CA HIS A 92 25.85 9.71 6.06
C HIS A 92 26.41 8.28 6.14
N MET A 93 27.47 8.00 6.91
CA MET A 93 28.15 6.69 6.92
C MET A 93 27.22 5.48 7.16
N GLU A 94 26.33 5.55 8.15
CA GLU A 94 25.40 4.44 8.44
C GLU A 94 24.47 4.14 7.25
N LEU A 95 24.06 5.18 6.53
CA LEU A 95 23.21 5.06 5.36
C LEU A 95 23.99 4.47 4.19
N LEU A 96 25.21 4.98 3.94
CA LEU A 96 26.11 4.50 2.91
C LEU A 96 26.42 3.00 3.08
N ASP A 97 26.66 2.55 4.32
CA ASP A 97 26.88 1.13 4.64
C ASP A 97 25.66 0.25 4.32
N ARG A 98 24.44 0.75 4.56
CA ARG A 98 23.21 0.03 4.19
C ARG A 98 23.04 -0.08 2.67
N PHE A 99 23.27 1.01 1.92
CA PHE A 99 23.20 0.97 0.45
C PHE A 99 24.27 0.06 -0.15
N PHE A 100 25.51 0.11 0.37
CA PHE A 100 26.54 -0.80 -0.10
C PHE A 100 26.18 -2.27 0.14
N LYS A 101 25.66 -2.60 1.33
CA LYS A 101 25.15 -3.96 1.63
C LYS A 101 24.03 -4.39 0.69
N LEU A 102 23.13 -3.49 0.32
CA LEU A 102 22.10 -3.76 -0.69
C LEU A 102 22.71 -4.09 -2.05
N PHE A 103 23.60 -3.25 -2.58
CA PHE A 103 24.24 -3.47 -3.88
C PHE A 103 25.06 -4.76 -3.90
N ARG A 104 25.78 -5.03 -2.80
CA ARG A 104 26.48 -6.29 -2.59
C ARG A 104 25.53 -7.48 -2.51
N GLY A 105 24.34 -7.30 -1.92
CA GLY A 105 23.28 -8.32 -1.89
C GLY A 105 22.82 -8.72 -3.29
N VAL A 106 22.61 -7.75 -4.19
CA VAL A 106 22.24 -8.02 -5.59
C VAL A 106 23.34 -8.76 -6.34
N TYR A 107 24.60 -8.34 -6.17
CA TYR A 107 25.74 -9.06 -6.75
C TYR A 107 25.89 -10.48 -6.17
N GLY A 108 25.77 -10.63 -4.86
CA GLY A 108 25.84 -11.92 -4.18
C GLY A 108 24.75 -12.89 -4.64
N TYR A 109 23.55 -12.37 -4.92
CA TYR A 109 22.43 -13.16 -5.43
C TYR A 109 22.75 -13.87 -6.76
N VAL A 110 23.26 -13.13 -7.74
CA VAL A 110 23.58 -13.70 -9.06
C VAL A 110 24.78 -14.64 -9.00
N MET A 111 25.77 -14.37 -8.15
CA MET A 111 26.89 -15.28 -7.94
C MET A 111 26.44 -16.60 -7.32
N GLU A 112 25.53 -16.56 -6.35
CA GLU A 112 24.97 -17.76 -5.73
C GLU A 112 24.07 -18.53 -6.70
N LEU A 113 23.29 -17.84 -7.53
CA LEU A 113 22.52 -18.43 -8.62
C LEU A 113 23.44 -19.17 -9.61
N ASN A 114 24.49 -18.52 -10.10
CA ASN A 114 25.41 -19.15 -11.05
C ASN A 114 26.10 -20.37 -10.43
N ARG A 115 26.57 -20.26 -9.18
CA ARG A 115 27.14 -21.39 -8.45
C ARG A 115 26.12 -22.52 -8.29
N PHE A 116 24.87 -22.23 -7.97
CA PHE A 116 23.82 -23.24 -7.84
C PHE A 116 23.59 -24.00 -9.16
N ILE A 117 23.59 -23.30 -10.30
CA ILE A 117 23.49 -23.95 -11.62
C ILE A 117 24.71 -24.83 -11.91
N GLU A 118 25.91 -24.38 -11.55
CA GLU A 118 27.15 -25.16 -11.67
C GLU A 118 27.10 -26.43 -10.79
N GLU A 119 26.69 -26.31 -9.53
CA GLU A 119 26.53 -27.43 -8.59
C GLU A 119 25.55 -28.50 -9.14
N ILE A 120 24.44 -28.09 -9.77
CA ILE A 120 23.52 -29.03 -10.44
C ILE A 120 24.21 -29.75 -11.61
N ARG A 121 24.98 -29.03 -12.43
CA ARG A 121 25.69 -29.62 -13.59
C ARG A 121 26.81 -30.56 -13.18
N GLU A 122 27.50 -30.25 -12.09
CA GLU A 122 28.54 -31.10 -11.50
C GLU A 122 27.97 -32.34 -10.80
N GLY A 123 26.65 -32.44 -10.67
CA GLY A 123 25.97 -33.58 -10.06
C GLY A 123 26.07 -33.59 -8.53
N MET A 124 26.26 -32.43 -7.89
CA MET A 124 26.29 -32.30 -6.43
C MET A 124 24.94 -32.73 -5.81
N TYR A 125 23.85 -32.61 -6.56
CA TYR A 125 22.53 -33.09 -6.19
C TYR A 125 22.27 -34.46 -6.84
N ILE A 126 22.50 -35.54 -6.08
CA ILE A 126 22.51 -36.93 -6.57
C ILE A 126 21.23 -37.32 -7.35
N SER A 127 20.08 -36.76 -6.96
CA SER A 127 18.74 -37.05 -7.51
C SER A 127 18.26 -36.06 -8.58
N GLN A 128 18.98 -34.96 -8.83
CA GLN A 128 18.46 -33.86 -9.63
C GLN A 128 19.40 -33.43 -10.76
N THR A 129 18.85 -33.30 -11.96
CA THR A 129 19.46 -32.61 -13.09
C THR A 129 18.60 -31.42 -13.48
N LEU A 130 19.12 -30.53 -14.36
CA LEU A 130 18.32 -29.42 -14.88
C LEU A 130 17.05 -29.91 -15.58
N GLU A 131 17.12 -31.04 -16.30
CA GLU A 131 15.97 -31.65 -16.96
C GLU A 131 14.95 -32.19 -15.95
N SER A 132 15.39 -32.88 -14.88
CA SER A 132 14.47 -33.41 -13.86
C SER A 132 13.74 -32.28 -13.12
N ILE A 133 14.46 -31.19 -12.79
CA ILE A 133 13.90 -30.00 -12.16
C ILE A 133 12.84 -29.36 -13.08
N LEU A 134 13.11 -29.27 -14.39
CA LEU A 134 12.19 -28.67 -15.37
C LEU A 134 10.97 -29.55 -15.68
N VAL A 135 11.02 -30.85 -15.42
CA VAL A 135 9.86 -31.74 -15.48
C VAL A 135 8.99 -31.59 -14.23
N ASN A 136 9.60 -31.36 -13.07
CA ASN A 136 8.89 -31.12 -11.83
C ASN A 136 8.13 -29.78 -11.86
N LEU A 137 6.88 -29.77 -11.38
CA LEU A 137 6.04 -28.56 -11.35
C LEU A 137 6.62 -27.45 -10.48
N ASP A 138 7.03 -27.78 -9.25
CA ASP A 138 7.60 -26.79 -8.33
C ASP A 138 9.00 -26.38 -8.80
N GLY A 139 9.78 -27.34 -9.31
CA GLY A 139 11.12 -27.09 -9.85
C GLY A 139 11.13 -26.07 -10.98
N LYS A 140 10.29 -26.26 -12.02
CA LYS A 140 10.21 -25.33 -13.15
C LYS A 140 9.67 -23.94 -12.77
N GLN A 141 8.74 -23.88 -11.81
CA GLN A 141 8.25 -22.60 -11.29
C GLN A 141 9.35 -21.84 -10.56
N LEU A 142 10.01 -22.48 -9.59
CA LEU A 142 11.01 -21.83 -8.75
C LEU A 142 12.25 -21.44 -9.55
N LEU A 143 12.71 -22.28 -10.47
CA LEU A 143 13.86 -21.95 -11.32
C LEU A 143 13.56 -20.75 -12.23
N CYS A 144 12.35 -20.65 -12.76
CA CYS A 144 11.87 -19.47 -13.50
C CYS A 144 11.83 -18.23 -12.60
N GLU A 145 11.30 -18.35 -11.38
CA GLU A 145 11.22 -17.25 -10.42
C GLU A 145 12.60 -16.71 -10.02
N ILE A 146 13.60 -17.56 -9.76
CA ILE A 146 14.96 -17.10 -9.39
C ILE A 146 15.56 -16.17 -10.45
N MET A 147 15.50 -16.58 -11.72
CA MET A 147 16.04 -15.79 -12.82
C MET A 147 15.21 -14.53 -13.08
N HIS A 148 13.89 -14.64 -12.96
CA HIS A 148 12.99 -13.49 -13.08
C HIS A 148 13.28 -12.45 -11.99
N LEU A 149 13.42 -12.86 -10.73
CA LEU A 149 13.73 -11.97 -9.60
C LEU A 149 15.06 -11.24 -9.80
N TYR A 150 16.09 -11.90 -10.32
CA TYR A 150 17.35 -11.21 -10.66
C TYR A 150 17.14 -10.10 -11.69
N GLY A 151 16.45 -10.39 -12.79
CA GLY A 151 16.15 -9.38 -13.81
C GLY A 151 15.29 -8.23 -13.25
N VAL A 152 14.33 -8.53 -12.37
CA VAL A 152 13.53 -7.52 -11.66
C VAL A 152 14.41 -6.65 -10.76
N MET A 153 15.36 -7.22 -10.01
CA MET A 153 16.29 -6.41 -9.19
C MET A 153 17.05 -5.40 -10.05
N LEU A 154 17.55 -5.81 -11.22
CA LEU A 154 18.27 -4.90 -12.13
C LEU A 154 17.35 -3.78 -12.61
N LEU A 155 16.14 -4.11 -13.09
CA LEU A 155 15.17 -3.12 -13.55
C LEU A 155 14.75 -2.15 -12.45
N LEU A 156 14.53 -2.65 -11.22
CA LEU A 156 14.15 -1.82 -10.08
C LEU A 156 15.30 -0.96 -9.57
N LEU A 157 16.54 -1.44 -9.61
CA LEU A 157 17.70 -0.61 -9.32
C LEU A 157 17.72 0.61 -10.24
N ASP A 158 17.56 0.45 -11.55
CA ASP A 158 17.53 1.59 -12.47
C ASP A 158 16.30 2.49 -12.30
N HIS A 159 15.13 1.90 -12.02
CA HIS A 159 13.88 2.63 -11.88
C HIS A 159 13.79 3.43 -10.58
N LYS A 160 14.23 2.86 -9.45
CA LYS A 160 14.10 3.46 -8.11
C LYS A 160 15.38 4.13 -7.62
N LEU A 161 16.55 3.65 -8.03
CA LEU A 161 17.86 4.19 -7.63
C LEU A 161 18.60 4.67 -8.88
N GLY A 162 18.35 5.92 -9.29
CA GLY A 162 18.93 6.49 -10.51
C GLY A 162 20.43 6.24 -10.64
N GLY A 163 20.90 6.01 -11.87
CA GLY A 163 22.29 5.60 -12.15
C GLY A 163 23.33 6.49 -11.47
N LYS A 164 23.23 7.81 -11.63
CA LYS A 164 24.13 8.78 -10.99
C LYS A 164 24.06 8.74 -9.46
N THR A 165 22.87 8.60 -8.90
CA THR A 165 22.68 8.48 -7.45
C THR A 165 23.38 7.25 -6.89
N ARG A 166 23.31 6.10 -7.57
CA ARG A 166 24.07 4.89 -7.20
C ARG A 166 25.58 5.14 -7.23
N GLU A 167 26.07 5.85 -8.25
CA GLU A 167 27.48 6.23 -8.33
C GLU A 167 27.90 7.17 -7.18
N HIS A 168 27.12 8.21 -6.89
CA HIS A 168 27.38 9.15 -5.79
C HIS A 168 27.46 8.44 -4.43
N LEU A 169 26.53 7.52 -4.17
CA LEU A 169 26.50 6.71 -2.94
C LEU A 169 27.74 5.83 -2.84
N LEU A 170 28.09 5.10 -3.90
CA LEU A 170 29.24 4.19 -3.91
C LEU A 170 30.57 4.92 -3.78
N VAL A 171 30.75 6.04 -4.48
CA VAL A 171 31.97 6.85 -4.38
C VAL A 171 32.12 7.39 -2.97
N SER A 172 31.06 7.95 -2.40
CA SER A 172 31.08 8.46 -1.02
C SER A 172 31.40 7.36 -0.01
N TYR A 173 30.84 6.16 -0.18
CA TYR A 173 31.16 5.00 0.65
C TYR A 173 32.65 4.62 0.56
N ILE A 174 33.19 4.52 -0.66
CA ILE A 174 34.57 4.12 -0.91
C ILE A 174 35.56 5.18 -0.38
N ARG A 175 35.23 6.48 -0.52
CA ARG A 175 36.05 7.58 0.02
C ARG A 175 36.25 7.44 1.54
N TYR A 176 35.19 7.14 2.28
CA TYR A 176 35.27 7.15 3.75
C TYR A 176 35.62 5.81 4.38
N LYS A 177 35.19 4.68 3.81
CA LYS A 177 35.45 3.34 4.36
C LYS A 177 36.62 2.61 3.70
N GLY A 178 37.05 3.10 2.52
CA GLY A 178 38.11 2.51 1.72
C GLY A 178 37.63 1.36 0.82
N ALA A 179 38.47 0.98 -0.14
CA ALA A 179 38.20 -0.09 -1.10
C ALA A 179 38.53 -1.52 -0.59
N GLY A 180 38.79 -1.68 0.71
CA GLY A 180 39.25 -2.94 1.31
C GLY A 180 38.19 -4.02 1.48
N GLU A 181 36.91 -3.71 1.27
CA GLU A 181 35.84 -4.72 1.31
C GLU A 181 35.85 -5.60 0.05
N ALA A 182 35.52 -6.88 0.22
CA ALA A 182 35.47 -7.82 -0.90
C ALA A 182 34.42 -7.41 -1.95
N ASN A 183 34.76 -7.60 -3.22
CA ASN A 183 33.92 -7.41 -4.40
C ASN A 183 33.48 -5.97 -4.69
N VAL A 184 34.18 -4.95 -4.16
CA VAL A 184 33.83 -3.53 -4.38
C VAL A 184 33.87 -3.16 -5.86
N VAL A 185 34.82 -3.69 -6.63
CA VAL A 185 34.97 -3.38 -8.07
C VAL A 185 33.80 -3.95 -8.87
N GLU A 186 33.41 -5.17 -8.59
CA GLU A 186 32.32 -5.89 -9.24
C GLU A 186 30.97 -5.24 -8.91
N VAL A 187 30.76 -4.85 -7.65
CA VAL A 187 29.58 -4.09 -7.22
C VAL A 187 29.52 -2.74 -7.94
N THR A 188 30.65 -2.03 -8.05
CA THR A 188 30.76 -0.76 -8.77
C THR A 188 30.43 -0.95 -10.26
N ASN A 189 30.95 -2.01 -10.89
CA ASN A 189 30.63 -2.33 -12.28
C ASN A 189 29.14 -2.62 -12.49
N LEU A 190 28.53 -3.41 -11.59
CA LEU A 190 27.10 -3.70 -11.61
C LEU A 190 26.27 -2.42 -11.48
N CYS A 191 26.65 -1.50 -10.59
CA CYS A 191 25.87 -0.31 -10.26
C CYS A 191 26.14 0.94 -11.12
N ARG A 192 27.04 0.84 -12.12
CA ARG A 192 27.33 1.93 -13.06
C ARG A 192 26.06 2.46 -13.75
N ALA A 193 26.00 3.76 -13.99
CA ALA A 193 24.89 4.36 -14.72
C ALA A 193 24.70 3.68 -16.09
N THR A 194 23.45 3.39 -16.43
CA THR A 194 23.05 2.77 -17.71
C THR A 194 22.63 3.80 -18.76
N GLY A 195 22.44 5.06 -18.33
CA GLY A 195 21.81 6.12 -19.13
C GLY A 195 20.29 6.10 -19.08
N TYR A 196 19.68 5.12 -18.39
CA TYR A 196 18.25 5.12 -18.11
C TYR A 196 17.91 6.17 -17.05
N GLU A 197 16.96 7.05 -17.36
CA GLU A 197 16.37 7.99 -16.41
C GLU A 197 14.83 7.90 -16.54
N PRO A 198 14.09 7.76 -15.42
CA PRO A 198 12.63 7.75 -15.46
C PRO A 198 12.07 8.99 -16.18
N GLY A 199 11.11 8.78 -17.08
CA GLY A 199 10.46 9.84 -17.87
C GLY A 199 11.24 10.34 -19.09
N HIS A 200 12.47 9.84 -19.31
CA HIS A 200 13.26 10.16 -20.51
C HIS A 200 13.27 9.00 -21.51
N ALA A 201 13.74 9.26 -22.72
CA ALA A 201 13.91 8.22 -23.73
C ALA A 201 14.95 7.19 -23.25
N SER A 202 14.54 5.93 -23.16
CA SER A 202 15.45 4.84 -22.81
C SER A 202 16.63 4.75 -23.78
N PRO A 203 17.82 4.35 -23.30
CA PRO A 203 18.94 4.02 -24.17
C PRO A 203 18.58 2.96 -25.22
N GLU A 204 19.30 2.97 -26.35
CA GLU A 204 19.09 2.01 -27.42
C GLU A 204 19.24 0.57 -26.93
N CYS A 205 18.27 -0.29 -27.26
CA CYS A 205 18.23 -1.70 -26.83
C CYS A 205 18.30 -1.92 -25.30
N TYR A 206 17.93 -0.92 -24.51
CA TYR A 206 17.81 -1.08 -23.05
C TYR A 206 16.80 -2.19 -22.69
N PRO A 207 17.07 -3.06 -21.70
CA PRO A 207 18.18 -3.09 -20.73
C PRO A 207 19.31 -4.09 -21.05
N VAL A 208 19.51 -4.53 -22.29
CA VAL A 208 20.39 -5.67 -22.63
C VAL A 208 21.83 -5.50 -22.14
N ALA A 209 22.42 -4.31 -22.31
CA ALA A 209 23.78 -4.03 -21.84
C ALA A 209 23.91 -4.13 -20.31
N TYR A 210 22.84 -3.81 -19.57
CA TYR A 210 22.82 -3.92 -18.12
C TYR A 210 22.72 -5.38 -17.69
N PHE A 211 21.82 -6.16 -18.31
CA PHE A 211 21.65 -7.59 -18.05
C PHE A 211 22.91 -8.40 -18.39
N SER A 212 23.75 -7.89 -19.29
CA SER A 212 25.01 -8.53 -19.70
C SER A 212 26.18 -8.28 -18.74
N ARG A 213 26.04 -7.42 -17.72
CA ARG A 213 27.15 -7.06 -16.80
C ARG A 213 27.59 -8.23 -15.92
N VAL A 214 26.63 -9.03 -15.44
CA VAL A 214 26.90 -10.30 -14.77
C VAL A 214 26.04 -11.36 -15.45
N PRO A 215 26.61 -12.15 -16.36
CA PRO A 215 25.84 -13.08 -17.17
C PRO A 215 25.32 -14.24 -16.32
N ILE A 216 24.15 -14.73 -16.69
CA ILE A 216 23.60 -16.02 -16.26
C ILE A 216 23.62 -17.00 -17.42
N ASP A 217 23.46 -18.29 -17.12
CA ASP A 217 23.54 -19.32 -18.14
C ASP A 217 22.43 -19.21 -19.22
N LYS A 218 22.84 -18.90 -20.45
CA LYS A 218 21.94 -18.70 -21.59
C LYS A 218 21.21 -19.98 -22.03
N GLU A 219 21.77 -21.16 -21.78
CA GLU A 219 21.12 -22.43 -22.12
C GLU A 219 19.99 -22.71 -21.15
N VAL A 220 20.22 -22.50 -19.86
CA VAL A 220 19.18 -22.66 -18.83
C VAL A 220 18.03 -21.68 -19.05
N VAL A 221 18.32 -20.41 -19.35
CA VAL A 221 17.30 -19.43 -19.72
C VAL A 221 16.50 -19.91 -20.95
N GLY A 222 17.19 -20.44 -21.97
CA GLY A 222 16.56 -20.98 -23.17
C GLY A 222 15.62 -22.17 -22.87
N MET A 223 16.02 -23.08 -21.99
CA MET A 223 15.19 -24.20 -21.54
C MET A 223 13.93 -23.73 -20.81
N ILE A 224 14.06 -22.74 -19.92
CA ILE A 224 12.92 -22.15 -19.19
C ILE A 224 11.96 -21.44 -20.16
N LEU A 225 12.49 -20.63 -21.09
CA LEU A 225 11.68 -19.98 -22.12
C LEU A 225 10.91 -21.00 -22.97
N GLY A 226 11.56 -22.12 -23.32
CA GLY A 226 10.90 -23.25 -23.98
C GLY A 226 9.74 -23.82 -23.18
N ARG A 227 9.90 -24.00 -21.86
CA ARG A 227 8.84 -24.49 -20.96
C ARG A 227 7.69 -23.49 -20.80
N ILE A 228 7.96 -22.18 -20.70
CA ILE A 228 6.90 -21.16 -20.64
C ILE A 228 6.08 -21.14 -21.94
N ARG A 229 6.75 -21.35 -23.08
CA ARG A 229 6.11 -21.45 -24.39
C ARG A 229 5.25 -22.71 -24.55
N SER A 230 5.67 -23.86 -24.02
CA SER A 230 4.90 -25.11 -24.15
C SER A 230 3.81 -25.26 -23.09
N ASP A 231 4.06 -24.84 -21.84
CA ASP A 231 3.24 -25.18 -20.68
C ASP A 231 2.56 -23.94 -20.05
N ASP A 232 1.61 -24.18 -19.14
CA ASP A 232 1.22 -23.23 -18.09
C ASP A 232 1.96 -23.62 -16.80
N ILE A 233 3.12 -23.00 -16.56
CA ILE A 233 4.00 -23.43 -15.48
C ILE A 233 3.41 -23.14 -14.10
N TYR A 234 2.49 -22.17 -13.99
CA TYR A 234 1.83 -21.78 -12.73
C TYR A 234 0.46 -22.44 -12.53
N GLN A 235 -0.05 -23.20 -13.51
CA GLN A 235 -1.38 -23.83 -13.48
C GLN A 235 -2.54 -22.85 -13.22
N MET A 236 -2.40 -21.62 -13.72
CA MET A 236 -3.40 -20.56 -13.55
C MET A 236 -4.63 -20.76 -14.46
N ALA A 237 -4.47 -21.41 -15.63
CA ALA A 237 -5.54 -21.63 -16.59
C ALA A 237 -6.73 -22.39 -16.00
N TYR A 238 -6.51 -23.25 -15.00
CA TYR A 238 -7.59 -23.95 -14.30
C TYR A 238 -8.58 -22.98 -13.64
N ASN A 239 -8.11 -21.83 -13.16
CA ASN A 239 -8.95 -20.81 -12.52
C ASN A 239 -9.68 -19.92 -13.53
N TYR A 240 -9.33 -20.00 -14.81
CA TYR A 240 -9.86 -19.22 -15.93
C TYR A 240 -10.32 -20.14 -17.07
N PRO A 241 -11.50 -20.79 -16.91
CA PRO A 241 -11.98 -21.77 -17.88
C PRO A 241 -12.40 -21.16 -19.23
N ALA A 242 -12.67 -19.86 -19.28
CA ALA A 242 -13.07 -19.16 -20.50
C ALA A 242 -11.83 -18.88 -21.38
N PRO A 243 -11.84 -19.27 -22.67
CA PRO A 243 -10.71 -19.02 -23.59
C PRO A 243 -10.33 -17.54 -23.69
N GLU A 244 -11.31 -16.65 -23.55
CA GLU A 244 -11.16 -15.20 -23.59
C GLU A 244 -10.29 -14.65 -22.46
N HIS A 245 -10.13 -15.42 -21.37
CA HIS A 245 -9.36 -15.02 -20.18
C HIS A 245 -7.88 -15.43 -20.27
N ARG A 246 -7.45 -16.01 -21.40
CA ARG A 246 -6.10 -16.58 -21.56
C ARG A 246 -4.98 -15.62 -21.15
N SER A 247 -4.99 -14.39 -21.64
CA SER A 247 -3.91 -13.43 -21.35
C SER A 247 -3.87 -13.02 -19.88
N ALA A 248 -5.02 -13.00 -19.19
CA ALA A 248 -5.08 -12.78 -17.76
C ALA A 248 -4.57 -14.00 -16.98
N ALA A 249 -4.96 -15.21 -17.39
CA ALA A 249 -4.51 -16.46 -16.78
C ALA A 249 -2.98 -16.63 -16.90
N LEU A 250 -2.41 -16.31 -18.06
CA LEU A 250 -0.98 -16.45 -18.33
C LEU A 250 -0.16 -15.21 -17.94
N ALA A 251 -0.76 -14.22 -17.28
CA ALA A 251 -0.11 -12.93 -17.04
C ALA A 251 1.16 -13.04 -16.18
N LEU A 252 1.18 -13.92 -15.17
CA LEU A 252 2.34 -14.12 -14.31
C LEU A 252 3.54 -14.70 -15.10
N GLN A 253 3.31 -15.72 -15.93
CA GLN A 253 4.36 -16.25 -16.79
C GLN A 253 4.72 -15.31 -17.96
N GLY A 254 3.77 -14.50 -18.43
CA GLY A 254 4.04 -13.43 -19.40
C GLY A 254 4.99 -12.37 -18.82
N ALA A 255 4.80 -11.99 -17.55
CA ALA A 255 5.69 -11.08 -16.83
C ALA A 255 7.10 -11.66 -16.68
N ALA A 256 7.21 -12.94 -16.29
CA ALA A 256 8.48 -13.63 -16.23
C ALA A 256 9.18 -13.68 -17.59
N LEU A 257 8.43 -14.07 -18.63
CA LEU A 257 8.93 -14.15 -20.00
C LEU A 257 9.47 -12.82 -20.51
N TYR A 258 8.76 -11.70 -20.27
CA TYR A 258 9.22 -10.37 -20.66
C TYR A 258 10.63 -10.06 -20.09
N VAL A 259 10.85 -10.34 -18.81
CA VAL A 259 12.15 -10.09 -18.15
C VAL A 259 13.22 -11.05 -18.67
N LEU A 260 12.88 -12.35 -18.81
CA LEU A 260 13.84 -13.38 -19.21
C LEU A 260 14.35 -13.21 -20.64
N LEU A 261 13.54 -12.63 -21.54
CA LEU A 261 13.95 -12.35 -22.92
C LEU A 261 15.19 -11.44 -23.01
N PHE A 262 15.44 -10.57 -22.02
CA PHE A 262 16.62 -9.70 -22.03
C PHE A 262 17.93 -10.42 -21.71
N PHE A 263 17.88 -11.62 -21.11
CA PHE A 263 19.06 -12.49 -20.99
C PHE A 263 19.36 -13.27 -22.29
N ARG A 264 18.40 -13.30 -23.22
CA ARG A 264 18.48 -13.95 -24.55
C ARG A 264 18.04 -12.97 -25.66
N PRO A 265 18.75 -11.83 -25.84
CA PRO A 265 18.35 -10.77 -26.76
C PRO A 265 18.34 -11.23 -28.23
N GLU A 266 18.99 -12.34 -28.56
CA GLU A 266 18.98 -12.91 -29.91
C GLU A 266 17.55 -13.23 -30.37
N ILE A 267 16.67 -13.66 -29.46
CA ILE A 267 15.26 -13.94 -29.73
C ILE A 267 14.53 -12.65 -30.11
N LEU A 268 14.74 -11.59 -29.34
CA LEU A 268 14.13 -10.27 -29.55
C LEU A 268 14.55 -9.62 -30.89
N HIS A 269 15.78 -9.86 -31.35
CA HIS A 269 16.29 -9.28 -32.59
C HIS A 269 16.01 -10.11 -33.83
N ARG A 270 16.18 -11.44 -33.77
CA ARG A 270 16.31 -12.30 -34.96
C ARG A 270 15.22 -13.37 -35.08
N GLU A 271 14.66 -13.85 -33.99
CA GLU A 271 13.74 -15.01 -34.01
C GLU A 271 12.27 -14.59 -34.16
N GLY A 272 11.92 -14.07 -35.34
CA GLY A 272 10.56 -13.63 -35.68
C GLY A 272 9.44 -14.66 -35.39
N PRO A 273 9.56 -15.93 -35.83
CA PRO A 273 8.52 -16.94 -35.57
C PRO A 273 8.31 -17.21 -34.08
N VAL A 274 9.39 -17.26 -33.29
CA VAL A 274 9.33 -17.47 -31.84
C VAL A 274 8.67 -16.29 -31.15
N MET A 275 9.05 -15.06 -31.51
CA MET A 275 8.42 -13.86 -30.95
C MET A 275 6.94 -13.77 -31.30
N ARG A 276 6.53 -14.18 -32.52
CA ARG A 276 5.11 -14.23 -32.89
C ARG A 276 4.34 -15.22 -32.02
N GLU A 277 4.84 -16.44 -31.84
CA GLU A 277 4.22 -17.43 -30.95
C GLU A 277 4.08 -16.90 -29.51
N ILE A 278 5.13 -16.24 -29.00
CA ILE A 278 5.12 -15.61 -27.68
C ILE A 278 4.02 -14.56 -27.57
N VAL A 279 3.96 -13.62 -28.53
CA VAL A 279 2.97 -12.54 -28.52
C VAL A 279 1.56 -13.10 -28.65
N ASP A 280 1.32 -14.01 -29.58
CA ASP A 280 0.00 -14.61 -29.79
C ASP A 280 -0.47 -15.38 -28.54
N LYS A 281 0.44 -16.07 -27.83
CA LYS A 281 0.08 -16.83 -26.62
C LYS A 281 -0.16 -15.93 -25.40
N HIS A 282 0.72 -14.97 -25.14
CA HIS A 282 0.78 -14.24 -23.86
C HIS A 282 0.29 -12.78 -23.93
N PHE A 283 0.34 -12.16 -25.10
CA PHE A 283 0.16 -10.71 -25.31
C PHE A 283 -0.80 -10.41 -26.47
N ALA A 284 -1.79 -11.27 -26.71
CA ALA A 284 -2.72 -11.15 -27.85
C ALA A 284 -3.61 -9.90 -27.75
N ASP A 285 -4.01 -9.53 -26.54
CA ASP A 285 -4.91 -8.41 -26.24
C ASP A 285 -4.32 -7.44 -25.20
N ASN A 286 -3.08 -7.68 -24.74
CA ASN A 286 -2.39 -6.88 -23.73
C ASN A 286 -1.03 -6.41 -24.26
N TRP A 287 -0.81 -5.10 -24.33
CA TRP A 287 0.51 -4.52 -24.65
C TRP A 287 1.07 -3.68 -23.50
N VAL A 288 0.25 -3.34 -22.51
CA VAL A 288 0.72 -2.83 -21.21
C VAL A 288 0.64 -3.95 -20.20
N ILE A 289 1.78 -4.33 -19.61
CA ILE A 289 1.86 -5.46 -18.69
C ILE A 289 2.45 -5.03 -17.36
N ASN A 290 2.07 -5.72 -16.28
CA ASN A 290 2.77 -5.67 -15.00
C ASN A 290 3.90 -6.69 -15.02
N TYR A 291 5.16 -6.24 -14.94
CA TYR A 291 6.30 -7.16 -14.87
C TYR A 291 6.65 -7.58 -13.44
N TYR A 292 6.30 -6.78 -12.43
CA TYR A 292 6.47 -7.12 -11.02
C TYR A 292 5.67 -6.18 -10.11
N MET A 293 4.84 -6.69 -9.19
CA MET A 293 4.19 -5.92 -8.10
C MET A 293 3.68 -4.49 -8.44
N GLY A 294 3.04 -4.33 -9.60
CA GLY A 294 2.46 -3.06 -10.04
C GLY A 294 3.37 -2.23 -10.93
N PHE A 295 4.66 -2.58 -11.04
CA PHE A 295 5.55 -1.99 -12.03
C PHE A 295 5.12 -2.40 -13.42
N THR A 296 4.60 -1.44 -14.17
CA THR A 296 4.09 -1.64 -15.52
C THR A 296 5.08 -1.22 -16.58
N VAL A 297 4.96 -1.85 -17.75
CA VAL A 297 5.72 -1.50 -18.94
C VAL A 297 4.83 -1.57 -20.17
N ASP A 298 5.05 -0.62 -21.07
CA ASP A 298 4.48 -0.64 -22.42
C ASP A 298 5.43 -1.39 -23.36
N LEU A 299 4.99 -2.54 -23.85
CA LEU A 299 5.77 -3.40 -24.73
C LEU A 299 6.10 -2.72 -26.06
N THR A 300 5.28 -1.78 -26.54
CA THR A 300 5.59 -1.06 -27.78
C THR A 300 6.80 -0.15 -27.64
N LEU A 301 7.06 0.36 -26.44
CA LEU A 301 8.22 1.17 -26.12
C LEU A 301 9.42 0.30 -25.77
N ALA A 302 9.23 -0.69 -24.90
CA ALA A 302 10.30 -1.57 -24.44
C ALA A 302 10.88 -2.41 -25.58
N TRP A 303 10.06 -2.81 -26.56
CA TRP A 303 10.50 -3.61 -27.70
C TRP A 303 10.80 -2.79 -28.97
N ARG A 304 10.77 -1.46 -28.90
CA ARG A 304 10.89 -0.58 -30.08
C ARG A 304 12.15 -0.85 -30.90
N ASP A 305 13.28 -1.06 -30.23
CA ASP A 305 14.59 -1.22 -30.88
C ASP A 305 14.88 -2.69 -31.26
N PHE A 306 13.94 -3.60 -30.99
CA PHE A 306 14.07 -5.04 -31.22
C PHE A 306 13.17 -5.46 -32.39
N LYS A 307 13.74 -5.65 -33.57
CA LYS A 307 12.99 -5.92 -34.80
C LYS A 307 11.96 -7.05 -34.68
N ALA A 308 12.37 -8.26 -34.30
CA ALA A 308 11.46 -9.41 -34.23
C ALA A 308 10.33 -9.21 -33.20
N ALA A 309 10.63 -8.57 -32.06
CA ALA A 309 9.65 -8.29 -31.02
C ALA A 309 8.69 -7.13 -31.39
N SER A 310 9.21 -6.04 -31.96
CA SER A 310 8.42 -4.90 -32.46
C SER A 310 7.47 -5.34 -33.58
N ASP A 311 7.94 -6.18 -34.50
CA ASP A 311 7.10 -6.70 -35.59
C ASP A 311 5.98 -7.59 -35.03
N ALA A 312 6.28 -8.45 -34.04
CA ALA A 312 5.29 -9.33 -33.42
C ALA A 312 4.21 -8.56 -32.66
N ILE A 313 4.57 -7.57 -31.82
CA ILE A 313 3.60 -6.81 -31.01
C ILE A 313 2.75 -5.83 -31.83
N SER A 314 3.16 -5.51 -33.06
CA SER A 314 2.45 -4.57 -33.92
C SER A 314 1.01 -4.99 -34.22
N GLY A 315 0.76 -6.30 -34.33
CA GLY A 315 -0.58 -6.86 -34.54
C GLY A 315 -1.51 -6.65 -33.34
N THR A 316 -0.99 -6.80 -32.12
CA THR A 316 -1.74 -6.61 -30.88
C THR A 316 -2.30 -5.18 -30.78
N VAL A 317 -1.49 -4.17 -31.13
CA VAL A 317 -1.81 -2.74 -30.97
C VAL A 317 -2.48 -2.14 -32.22
N ALA A 318 -2.67 -2.95 -33.26
CA ALA A 318 -3.41 -2.55 -34.45
C ALA A 318 -4.83 -2.12 -34.08
N ILE A 319 -5.29 -1.02 -34.70
CA ILE A 319 -6.58 -0.38 -34.35
C ILE A 319 -7.75 -1.36 -34.42
N GLU A 320 -7.77 -2.24 -35.42
CA GLU A 320 -8.81 -3.26 -35.61
C GLU A 320 -8.85 -4.27 -34.46
N ASN A 321 -7.69 -4.77 -34.05
CA ASN A 321 -7.58 -5.72 -32.94
C ASN A 321 -7.98 -5.07 -31.61
N VAL A 322 -7.49 -3.85 -31.37
CA VAL A 322 -7.83 -3.09 -30.16
C VAL A 322 -9.34 -2.80 -30.13
N ALA A 323 -9.95 -2.42 -31.26
CA ALA A 323 -11.39 -2.16 -31.33
C ALA A 323 -12.22 -3.41 -31.02
N TYR A 324 -11.82 -4.57 -31.55
CA TYR A 324 -12.47 -5.85 -31.27
C TYR A 324 -12.46 -6.20 -29.78
N HIS A 325 -11.29 -6.14 -29.13
CA HIS A 325 -11.17 -6.45 -27.71
C HIS A 325 -11.84 -5.39 -26.83
N LEU A 326 -11.75 -4.12 -27.20
CA LEU A 326 -12.35 -3.01 -26.47
C LEU A 326 -13.88 -3.13 -26.40
N GLU A 327 -14.54 -3.46 -27.52
CA GLU A 327 -16.00 -3.60 -27.54
C GLU A 327 -16.48 -4.72 -26.61
N ARG A 328 -15.76 -5.85 -26.59
CA ARG A 328 -16.03 -6.96 -25.68
C ARG A 328 -15.91 -6.53 -24.22
N VAL A 329 -14.77 -5.94 -23.85
CA VAL A 329 -14.47 -5.54 -22.47
C VAL A 329 -15.43 -4.44 -21.99
N ARG A 330 -15.82 -3.51 -22.88
CA ARG A 330 -16.82 -2.46 -22.61
C ARG A 330 -18.22 -3.03 -22.37
N THR A 331 -18.65 -3.99 -23.19
CA THR A 331 -19.94 -4.67 -22.99
C THR A 331 -19.94 -5.41 -21.65
N GLY A 332 -18.85 -6.11 -21.34
CA GLY A 332 -18.63 -6.76 -20.04
C GLY A 332 -18.77 -5.78 -18.87
N MET A 333 -18.09 -4.63 -18.94
CA MET A 333 -18.15 -3.56 -17.92
C MET A 333 -19.59 -3.16 -17.56
N THR A 334 -20.41 -2.88 -18.57
CA THR A 334 -21.81 -2.45 -18.36
C THR A 334 -22.67 -3.55 -17.76
N SER A 335 -22.54 -4.79 -18.26
CA SER A 335 -23.30 -5.94 -17.75
C SER A 335 -22.91 -6.26 -16.31
N LEU A 336 -21.61 -6.32 -16.01
CA LEU A 336 -21.09 -6.66 -14.69
C LEU A 336 -21.50 -5.65 -13.63
N ASN A 337 -21.44 -4.35 -13.95
CA ASN A 337 -21.89 -3.33 -13.01
C ASN A 337 -23.35 -3.56 -12.59
N SER A 338 -24.24 -3.84 -13.54
CA SER A 338 -25.64 -4.16 -13.25
C SER A 338 -25.79 -5.46 -12.46
N SER A 339 -25.21 -6.55 -12.95
CA SER A 339 -25.36 -7.88 -12.34
C SER A 339 -24.77 -7.95 -10.92
N ILE A 340 -23.58 -7.39 -10.68
CA ILE A 340 -22.99 -7.35 -9.34
C ILE A 340 -23.82 -6.43 -8.42
N GLY A 341 -24.32 -5.31 -8.95
CA GLY A 341 -25.19 -4.40 -8.20
C GLY A 341 -26.48 -5.08 -7.71
N GLU A 342 -27.08 -5.96 -8.52
CA GLU A 342 -28.25 -6.74 -8.12
C GLU A 342 -27.93 -7.78 -7.04
N VAL A 343 -26.81 -8.49 -7.18
CA VAL A 343 -26.36 -9.49 -6.21
C VAL A 343 -26.02 -8.87 -4.86
N LEU A 344 -25.44 -7.66 -4.86
CA LEU A 344 -25.09 -6.93 -3.64
C LEU A 344 -26.27 -6.20 -2.98
N ARG A 345 -27.47 -6.25 -3.58
CA ARG A 345 -28.66 -5.68 -2.96
C ARG A 345 -28.96 -6.43 -1.65
N GLU A 346 -29.32 -5.67 -0.62
CA GLU A 346 -29.62 -6.20 0.69
C GLU A 346 -30.67 -7.32 0.61
N GLY A 347 -30.40 -8.44 1.28
CA GLY A 347 -31.29 -9.60 1.32
C GLY A 347 -31.15 -10.61 0.15
N VAL A 348 -30.41 -10.29 -0.92
CA VAL A 348 -30.22 -11.22 -2.05
C VAL A 348 -29.14 -12.26 -1.73
N LEU A 349 -27.97 -11.80 -1.29
CA LEU A 349 -26.78 -12.62 -1.05
C LEU A 349 -26.88 -13.42 0.27
N THR A 350 -27.79 -14.40 0.28
CA THR A 350 -28.00 -15.32 1.40
C THR A 350 -27.16 -16.59 1.26
N GLU A 351 -26.94 -17.32 2.36
CA GLU A 351 -26.25 -18.62 2.34
C GLU A 351 -26.85 -19.57 1.29
N ARG A 352 -28.19 -19.63 1.22
CA ARG A 352 -28.91 -20.46 0.26
C ARG A 352 -28.60 -20.05 -1.19
N TYR A 353 -28.68 -18.75 -1.47
CA TYR A 353 -28.39 -18.22 -2.81
C TYR A 353 -26.96 -18.53 -3.23
N VAL A 354 -26.00 -18.34 -2.32
CA VAL A 354 -24.58 -18.61 -2.58
C VAL A 354 -24.34 -20.07 -2.94
N LEU A 355 -24.88 -21.01 -2.16
CA LEU A 355 -24.73 -22.44 -2.43
C LEU A 355 -25.36 -22.88 -3.76
N ASP A 356 -26.44 -22.21 -4.19
CA ASP A 356 -27.13 -22.52 -5.44
C ASP A 356 -26.45 -21.92 -6.68
N ASN A 357 -25.77 -20.78 -6.52
CA ASN A 357 -25.31 -19.97 -7.64
C ASN A 357 -23.79 -19.85 -7.75
N ILE A 358 -23.01 -20.46 -6.83
CA ILE A 358 -21.55 -20.28 -6.78
C ILE A 358 -20.85 -20.63 -8.09
N HIS A 359 -21.14 -21.81 -8.66
CA HIS A 359 -20.50 -22.26 -9.90
C HIS A 359 -21.20 -21.74 -11.15
N ALA A 360 -22.51 -21.50 -11.07
CA ALA A 360 -23.33 -21.12 -12.22
C ALA A 360 -23.20 -19.65 -12.62
N SER A 361 -23.15 -18.73 -11.64
CA SER A 361 -23.14 -17.29 -11.91
C SER A 361 -22.09 -16.51 -11.13
N LEU A 362 -21.88 -16.80 -9.84
CA LEU A 362 -21.01 -15.98 -8.99
C LEU A 362 -19.52 -16.07 -9.36
N LEU A 363 -18.96 -17.27 -9.49
CA LEU A 363 -17.55 -17.43 -9.89
C LEU A 363 -17.29 -16.94 -11.33
N PRO A 364 -18.12 -17.25 -12.34
CA PRO A 364 -17.98 -16.64 -13.67
C PRO A 364 -17.99 -15.10 -13.62
N CYS A 365 -18.91 -14.51 -12.86
CA CYS A 365 -19.01 -13.06 -12.70
C CYS A 365 -17.75 -12.45 -12.07
N ILE A 366 -17.22 -13.04 -10.99
CA ILE A 366 -15.97 -12.58 -10.35
C ILE A 366 -14.78 -12.68 -11.30
N ARG A 367 -14.67 -13.77 -12.08
CA ARG A 367 -13.59 -13.93 -13.06
C ARG A 367 -13.64 -12.84 -14.11
N GLU A 368 -14.79 -12.68 -14.77
CA GLU A 368 -14.97 -11.67 -15.81
C GLU A 368 -14.70 -10.26 -15.26
N ALA A 369 -15.22 -9.93 -14.07
CA ALA A 369 -14.99 -8.64 -13.44
C ALA A 369 -13.50 -8.33 -13.22
N ASN A 370 -12.72 -9.29 -12.72
CA ASN A 370 -11.28 -9.07 -12.52
C ASN A 370 -10.51 -8.99 -13.83
N VAL A 371 -10.92 -9.73 -14.87
CA VAL A 371 -10.30 -9.65 -16.21
C VAL A 371 -10.56 -8.27 -16.83
N VAL A 372 -11.80 -7.80 -16.78
CA VAL A 372 -12.21 -6.47 -17.27
C VAL A 372 -11.49 -5.36 -16.51
N LEU A 373 -11.45 -5.43 -15.18
CA LEU A 373 -10.73 -4.47 -14.33
C LEU A 373 -9.24 -4.44 -14.67
N ARG A 374 -8.60 -5.61 -14.79
CA ARG A 374 -7.17 -5.71 -15.13
C ARG A 374 -6.88 -5.05 -16.47
N TRP A 375 -7.69 -5.35 -17.48
CA TRP A 375 -7.50 -4.80 -18.82
C TRP A 375 -7.62 -3.28 -18.81
N PHE A 376 -8.69 -2.72 -18.23
CA PHE A 376 -8.87 -1.27 -18.21
C PHE A 376 -7.85 -0.54 -17.34
N ILE A 377 -7.52 -1.04 -16.15
CA ILE A 377 -6.52 -0.39 -15.30
C ILE A 377 -5.18 -0.31 -16.05
N LEU A 378 -4.69 -1.42 -16.63
CA LEU A 378 -3.41 -1.42 -17.33
C LEU A 378 -3.39 -0.54 -18.59
N HIS A 379 -4.47 -0.53 -19.39
CA HIS A 379 -4.45 0.17 -20.68
C HIS A 379 -4.94 1.63 -20.62
N THR A 380 -5.68 2.03 -19.58
CA THR A 380 -6.09 3.44 -19.38
C THR A 380 -5.07 4.22 -18.55
N THR A 381 -4.43 3.58 -17.56
CA THR A 381 -3.40 4.24 -16.73
C THR A 381 -2.00 3.88 -17.23
N ARG A 382 -1.51 4.71 -18.16
CA ARG A 382 -0.11 4.59 -18.64
C ARG A 382 0.82 5.08 -17.54
N GLY A 383 1.89 4.33 -17.25
CA GLY A 383 2.80 4.64 -16.14
C GLY A 383 3.31 6.10 -16.19
N ALA A 384 3.34 6.74 -15.02
CA ALA A 384 3.73 8.14 -14.73
C ALA A 384 3.05 9.26 -15.56
N PRO A 385 2.82 10.45 -14.97
CA PRO A 385 2.46 11.65 -15.73
C PRO A 385 3.51 11.94 -16.81
N GLY A 386 3.08 12.02 -18.09
CA GLY A 386 3.99 12.22 -19.23
C GLY A 386 4.31 10.94 -20.01
N SER A 387 3.61 9.83 -19.76
CA SER A 387 3.78 8.57 -20.50
C SER A 387 3.75 8.77 -22.02
N CYS A 388 4.90 8.54 -22.64
CA CYS A 388 5.07 8.67 -24.08
C CYS A 388 4.41 7.49 -24.79
N CYS A 389 3.62 7.74 -25.84
CA CYS A 389 3.18 6.68 -26.75
C CYS A 389 3.86 6.89 -28.10
N LEU A 390 4.12 5.80 -28.81
CA LEU A 390 4.60 5.90 -30.19
C LEU A 390 3.52 6.56 -31.04
N GLU A 391 3.89 7.61 -31.78
CA GLU A 391 3.01 8.38 -32.67
C GLU A 391 2.14 7.47 -33.54
N LYS A 392 2.75 6.42 -34.11
CA LYS A 392 2.07 5.45 -34.99
C LYS A 392 0.87 4.76 -34.36
N TYR A 393 0.81 4.63 -33.03
CA TYR A 393 -0.24 3.92 -32.32
C TYR A 393 -1.17 4.86 -31.53
N ARG A 394 -0.93 6.18 -31.53
CA ARG A 394 -1.68 7.15 -30.71
C ARG A 394 -3.19 6.99 -30.79
N LYS A 395 -3.74 6.71 -31.97
CA LYS A 395 -5.17 6.49 -32.18
C LYS A 395 -5.73 5.31 -31.37
N SER A 396 -5.04 4.16 -31.35
CA SER A 396 -5.45 2.99 -30.56
C SER A 396 -5.52 3.33 -29.07
N TYR A 397 -4.52 4.07 -28.62
CA TYR A 397 -4.34 4.54 -27.25
C TYR A 397 -5.42 5.56 -26.81
N GLU A 398 -5.75 6.53 -27.66
CA GLU A 398 -6.84 7.49 -27.43
C GLU A 398 -8.21 6.83 -27.44
N MET A 399 -8.41 5.84 -28.32
CA MET A 399 -9.65 5.07 -28.40
C MET A 399 -9.94 4.33 -27.09
N VAL A 400 -8.93 3.71 -26.47
CA VAL A 400 -9.09 3.05 -25.17
C VAL A 400 -9.36 4.06 -24.05
N ALA A 401 -8.62 5.17 -24.03
CA ALA A 401 -8.78 6.21 -23.00
C ALA A 401 -10.18 6.88 -23.05
N ALA A 402 -10.76 7.02 -24.23
CA ALA A 402 -12.09 7.61 -24.41
C ALA A 402 -13.25 6.63 -24.12
N ALA A 403 -12.98 5.33 -24.02
CA ALA A 403 -14.02 4.30 -23.96
C ALA A 403 -14.66 4.10 -22.59
N VAL A 404 -13.99 4.52 -21.52
CA VAL A 404 -14.41 4.32 -20.13
C VAL A 404 -14.01 5.51 -19.28
N THR A 405 -14.81 5.84 -18.27
CA THR A 405 -14.45 6.88 -17.30
C THR A 405 -13.77 6.28 -16.08
N GLU A 406 -13.01 7.09 -15.34
CA GLU A 406 -12.48 6.65 -14.03
C GLU A 406 -13.60 6.23 -13.07
N ASP A 407 -14.77 6.89 -13.15
CA ASP A 407 -15.93 6.58 -12.31
C ASP A 407 -16.42 5.15 -12.52
N ASP A 408 -16.49 4.71 -13.78
CA ASP A 408 -16.91 3.36 -14.15
C ASP A 408 -15.95 2.33 -13.54
N ILE A 409 -14.64 2.53 -13.72
CA ILE A 409 -13.58 1.63 -13.21
C ILE A 409 -13.66 1.54 -11.68
N ILE A 410 -13.77 2.68 -10.99
CA ILE A 410 -13.87 2.73 -9.53
C ILE A 410 -15.15 2.03 -9.05
N THR A 411 -16.28 2.24 -9.72
CA THR A 411 -17.56 1.62 -9.35
C THR A 411 -17.49 0.11 -9.50
N LEU A 412 -16.95 -0.40 -10.60
CA LEU A 412 -16.78 -1.85 -10.78
C LEU A 412 -15.79 -2.41 -9.76
N LEU A 413 -14.68 -1.71 -9.46
CA LEU A 413 -13.70 -2.12 -8.48
C LEU A 413 -14.30 -2.26 -7.08
N LEU A 414 -15.04 -1.25 -6.62
CA LEU A 414 -15.71 -1.25 -5.31
C LEU A 414 -16.72 -2.39 -5.20
N ARG A 415 -17.58 -2.56 -6.22
CA ARG A 415 -18.59 -3.63 -6.26
C ARG A 415 -17.95 -5.01 -6.29
N THR A 416 -16.93 -5.22 -7.12
CA THR A 416 -16.23 -6.50 -7.24
C THR A 416 -15.51 -6.86 -5.94
N ALA A 417 -14.78 -5.92 -5.36
CA ALA A 417 -14.10 -6.12 -4.08
C ALA A 417 -15.10 -6.45 -2.96
N GLN A 418 -16.23 -5.74 -2.89
CA GLN A 418 -17.27 -5.99 -1.90
C GLN A 418 -17.87 -7.40 -2.06
N LEU A 419 -18.19 -7.82 -3.28
CA LEU A 419 -18.72 -9.15 -3.56
C LEU A 419 -17.73 -10.25 -3.14
N GLU A 420 -16.46 -10.11 -3.51
CA GLU A 420 -15.40 -11.04 -3.13
C GLU A 420 -15.22 -11.12 -1.60
N PHE A 421 -15.21 -9.97 -0.93
CA PHE A 421 -15.05 -9.88 0.52
C PHE A 421 -16.19 -10.60 1.24
N THR A 422 -17.43 -10.30 0.88
CA THR A 422 -18.61 -10.93 1.49
C THR A 422 -18.67 -12.43 1.18
N LEU A 423 -18.40 -12.85 -0.06
CA LEU A 423 -18.36 -14.28 -0.43
C LEU A 423 -17.27 -15.05 0.30
N ARG A 424 -16.06 -14.49 0.41
CA ARG A 424 -14.96 -15.13 1.16
C ARG A 424 -15.33 -15.32 2.63
N ALA A 425 -15.95 -14.32 3.26
CA ALA A 425 -16.41 -14.40 4.65
C ALA A 425 -17.46 -15.51 4.83
N MET A 426 -18.49 -15.53 3.98
CA MET A 426 -19.53 -16.56 4.02
C MET A 426 -18.95 -17.96 3.78
N PHE A 427 -18.17 -18.18 2.72
CA PHE A 427 -17.59 -19.49 2.42
C PHE A 427 -16.63 -19.98 3.50
N THR A 428 -15.88 -19.08 4.15
CA THR A 428 -15.01 -19.45 5.27
C THR A 428 -15.82 -19.99 6.44
N THR A 429 -16.96 -19.36 6.76
CA THR A 429 -17.89 -19.84 7.79
C THR A 429 -18.54 -21.16 7.39
N LEU A 430 -18.99 -21.28 6.13
CA LEU A 430 -19.59 -22.50 5.60
C LEU A 430 -18.63 -23.70 5.63
N LEU A 431 -17.37 -23.51 5.25
CA LEU A 431 -16.34 -24.56 5.30
C LEU A 431 -16.09 -25.07 6.72
N LYS A 432 -16.12 -24.18 7.72
CA LYS A 432 -15.99 -24.56 9.14
C LYS A 432 -17.22 -25.35 9.63
N GLN A 433 -18.41 -24.96 9.19
CA GLN A 433 -19.67 -25.50 9.71
C GLN A 433 -20.26 -26.67 8.89
N LYS A 434 -19.77 -26.95 7.67
CA LYS A 434 -20.41 -27.88 6.72
C LYS A 434 -20.71 -29.27 7.29
N ARG A 435 -19.81 -29.84 8.09
CA ARG A 435 -20.00 -31.18 8.68
C ARG A 435 -21.08 -31.18 9.76
N SER A 436 -21.12 -30.12 10.58
CA SER A 436 -22.14 -29.96 11.62
C SER A 436 -23.52 -29.71 11.01
N LYS A 437 -23.61 -28.79 10.03
CA LYS A 437 -24.86 -28.50 9.31
C LYS A 437 -25.39 -29.71 8.57
N TRP A 438 -24.52 -30.47 7.89
CA TRP A 438 -24.92 -31.72 7.22
C TRP A 438 -25.51 -32.74 8.20
N LYS A 439 -24.88 -32.94 9.36
CA LYS A 439 -25.36 -33.87 10.38
C LYS A 439 -26.71 -33.44 10.96
N SER A 440 -26.86 -32.14 11.25
CA SER A 440 -28.12 -31.58 11.74
C SER A 440 -29.26 -31.76 10.73
N SER A 441 -29.02 -31.49 9.43
CA SER A 441 -30.03 -31.71 8.39
C SER A 441 -30.40 -33.19 8.21
N LYS A 442 -29.44 -34.10 8.40
CA LYS A 442 -29.69 -35.55 8.40
C LYS A 442 -30.59 -35.96 9.56
N GLU A 443 -30.25 -35.57 10.78
CA GLU A 443 -30.99 -35.89 12.01
C GLU A 443 -32.42 -35.32 11.95
N GLU A 444 -32.58 -34.07 11.52
CA GLU A 444 -33.89 -33.44 11.38
C GLU A 444 -34.73 -34.09 10.28
N GLY A 445 -34.14 -34.42 9.13
CA GLY A 445 -34.82 -35.09 8.02
C GLY A 445 -35.31 -36.48 8.41
N ALA A 446 -34.49 -37.27 9.10
CA ALA A 446 -34.88 -38.58 9.63
C ALA A 446 -35.98 -38.45 10.69
N ALA A 447 -35.87 -37.51 11.63
CA ALA A 447 -36.88 -37.28 12.66
C ALA A 447 -38.25 -36.89 12.06
N LYS A 448 -38.27 -36.06 11.00
CA LYS A 448 -39.51 -35.71 10.27
C LYS A 448 -40.15 -36.93 9.62
N MET A 449 -39.36 -37.83 9.00
CA MET A 449 -39.89 -39.07 8.41
C MET A 449 -40.38 -40.06 9.46
N SER A 450 -39.68 -40.18 10.59
CA SER A 450 -40.13 -40.97 11.73
C SER A 450 -41.47 -40.46 12.30
N LYS A 451 -41.66 -39.13 12.37
CA LYS A 451 -42.93 -38.53 12.81
C LYS A 451 -44.07 -38.81 11.83
N LEU A 452 -43.81 -38.81 10.53
CA LEU A 452 -44.81 -39.22 9.54
C LEU A 452 -45.17 -40.71 9.67
N ALA A 453 -44.17 -41.58 9.90
CA ALA A 453 -44.44 -43.00 10.16
C ALA A 453 -45.37 -43.18 11.37
N THR A 454 -45.10 -42.49 12.49
CA THR A 454 -45.98 -42.53 13.68
C THR A 454 -47.36 -41.90 13.46
N PHE A 455 -47.51 -40.99 12.49
CA PHE A 455 -48.81 -40.42 12.16
C PHE A 455 -49.69 -41.43 11.42
N PHE A 456 -49.13 -42.20 10.48
CA PHE A 456 -49.83 -43.23 9.73
C PHE A 456 -50.01 -44.56 10.49
N SER A 457 -49.31 -44.77 11.62
CA SER A 457 -49.52 -45.94 12.50
C SER A 457 -50.86 -45.88 13.26
N GLY A 458 -51.41 -44.67 13.45
CA GLY A 458 -52.69 -44.44 14.11
C GLY A 458 -52.66 -44.50 15.64
N GLU A 459 -51.51 -44.70 16.29
CA GLU A 459 -51.40 -44.86 17.76
C GLU A 459 -51.64 -43.57 18.56
N HIS A 460 -51.64 -42.41 17.91
CA HIS A 460 -51.69 -41.10 18.58
C HIS A 460 -52.77 -40.12 18.05
N VAL A 461 -53.68 -40.55 17.16
CA VAL A 461 -54.69 -39.66 16.53
C VAL A 461 -56.10 -40.19 16.78
N LEU A 462 -57.03 -39.32 17.21
CA LEU A 462 -58.43 -39.63 17.55
C LEU A 462 -59.33 -40.00 16.34
N SER A 463 -58.78 -40.17 15.13
CA SER A 463 -59.56 -40.44 13.91
C SER A 463 -59.11 -41.75 13.24
N ASP A 464 -60.02 -42.70 13.10
CA ASP A 464 -59.77 -44.04 12.52
C ASP A 464 -59.41 -44.05 11.01
N ASN A 465 -59.59 -42.92 10.32
CA ASN A 465 -59.46 -42.82 8.85
C ASN A 465 -58.04 -42.49 8.34
N VAL A 466 -57.03 -42.47 9.21
CA VAL A 466 -55.65 -42.05 8.87
C VAL A 466 -54.65 -43.22 8.84
N ARG A 467 -55.06 -44.41 9.31
CA ARG A 467 -54.18 -45.57 9.46
C ARG A 467 -53.85 -46.20 8.10
N ASP A 468 -52.57 -46.22 7.75
CA ASP A 468 -52.07 -46.88 6.53
C ASP A 468 -50.73 -47.58 6.81
N ALA A 469 -50.78 -48.90 6.92
CA ALA A 469 -49.61 -49.73 7.24
C ALA A 469 -48.54 -49.73 6.14
N GLN A 470 -48.92 -49.44 4.88
CA GLN A 470 -47.95 -49.35 3.78
C GLN A 470 -47.16 -48.05 3.86
N LEU A 471 -47.84 -46.93 4.13
CA LEU A 471 -47.18 -45.63 4.30
C LEU A 471 -46.33 -45.58 5.58
N GLU A 472 -46.79 -46.17 6.67
CA GLU A 472 -46.01 -46.33 7.91
C GLU A 472 -44.67 -47.05 7.66
N ALA A 473 -44.72 -48.23 7.03
CA ALA A 473 -43.53 -49.01 6.70
C ALA A 473 -42.59 -48.24 5.75
N TRP A 474 -43.17 -47.55 4.76
CA TRP A 474 -42.40 -46.78 3.78
C TRP A 474 -41.67 -45.59 4.41
N PHE A 475 -42.35 -44.77 5.23
CA PHE A 475 -41.70 -43.63 5.91
C PHE A 475 -40.65 -44.08 6.94
N THR A 476 -40.87 -45.23 7.59
CA THR A 476 -39.87 -45.86 8.48
C THR A 476 -38.62 -46.24 7.68
N GLU A 477 -38.78 -46.90 6.53
CA GLU A 477 -37.66 -47.27 5.67
C GLU A 477 -36.90 -46.03 5.15
N ILE A 478 -37.61 -44.98 4.75
CA ILE A 478 -36.98 -43.73 4.30
C ILE A 478 -36.20 -43.07 5.45
N SER A 479 -36.75 -43.06 6.67
CA SER A 479 -36.07 -42.55 7.86
C SER A 479 -34.74 -43.29 8.12
N GLU A 480 -34.77 -44.62 8.09
CA GLU A 480 -33.57 -45.46 8.26
C GLU A 480 -32.55 -45.24 7.15
N ARG A 481 -33.00 -45.13 5.89
CA ARG A 481 -32.14 -44.84 4.75
C ARG A 481 -31.47 -43.47 4.87
N ILE A 482 -32.18 -42.45 5.39
CA ILE A 482 -31.60 -41.13 5.69
C ILE A 482 -30.57 -41.26 6.82
N GLN A 483 -30.89 -42.02 7.88
CA GLN A 483 -30.00 -42.25 9.02
C GLN A 483 -28.75 -43.07 8.66
N GLY A 484 -28.82 -43.91 7.62
CA GLY A 484 -27.70 -44.66 7.06
C GLY A 484 -26.78 -43.89 6.12
N LEU A 485 -27.05 -42.60 5.85
CA LEU A 485 -26.16 -41.77 5.02
C LEU A 485 -24.84 -41.46 5.74
N GLU A 486 -23.73 -41.59 5.04
CA GLU A 486 -22.39 -41.27 5.56
C GLU A 486 -21.78 -40.05 4.86
N TYR A 487 -20.99 -39.26 5.58
CA TYR A 487 -20.33 -38.07 5.04
C TYR A 487 -18.99 -38.38 4.35
N SER A 488 -18.36 -39.50 4.69
CA SER A 488 -17.02 -39.94 4.21
C SER A 488 -16.97 -40.13 2.70
N ASP A 489 -18.03 -40.67 2.11
CA ASP A 489 -18.13 -40.92 0.67
C ASP A 489 -19.13 -39.93 0.03
N SER A 490 -18.61 -38.76 -0.37
CA SER A 490 -19.40 -37.64 -0.92
C SER A 490 -20.19 -38.02 -2.17
N ILE A 491 -19.63 -38.85 -3.05
CA ILE A 491 -20.23 -39.22 -4.34
C ILE A 491 -21.37 -40.21 -4.12
N THR A 492 -21.11 -41.27 -3.35
CA THR A 492 -22.13 -42.29 -3.05
C THR A 492 -23.26 -41.70 -2.21
N ALA A 493 -22.94 -40.87 -1.22
CA ALA A 493 -23.93 -40.16 -0.42
C ALA A 493 -24.81 -39.25 -1.29
N SER A 494 -24.22 -38.45 -2.18
CA SER A 494 -24.98 -37.55 -3.08
C SER A 494 -25.95 -38.33 -3.99
N ARG A 495 -25.52 -39.45 -4.56
CA ARG A 495 -26.38 -40.31 -5.40
C ARG A 495 -27.52 -40.94 -4.59
N LYS A 496 -27.25 -41.42 -3.38
CA LYS A 496 -28.27 -41.97 -2.47
C LYS A 496 -29.31 -40.90 -2.10
N ILE A 497 -28.85 -39.69 -1.77
CA ILE A 497 -29.72 -38.56 -1.45
C ILE A 497 -30.61 -38.18 -2.63
N GLN A 498 -30.07 -38.13 -3.86
CA GLN A 498 -30.87 -37.85 -5.06
C GLN A 498 -31.98 -38.89 -5.28
N LYS A 499 -31.69 -40.18 -5.05
CA LYS A 499 -32.71 -41.24 -5.11
C LYS A 499 -33.81 -41.04 -4.06
N LEU A 500 -33.45 -40.64 -2.84
CA LEU A 500 -34.41 -40.34 -1.77
C LEU A 500 -35.28 -39.13 -2.09
N ILE A 501 -34.70 -38.07 -2.66
CA ILE A 501 -35.45 -36.89 -3.12
C ILE A 501 -36.48 -37.29 -4.18
N LYS A 502 -36.07 -38.10 -5.18
CA LYS A 502 -36.98 -38.57 -6.23
C LYS A 502 -38.08 -39.49 -5.67
N ALA A 503 -37.76 -40.33 -4.70
CA ALA A 503 -38.75 -41.18 -4.02
C ALA A 503 -39.79 -40.34 -3.27
N LEU A 504 -39.36 -39.29 -2.56
CA LEU A 504 -40.25 -38.35 -1.87
C LEU A 504 -41.06 -37.47 -2.83
N GLU A 505 -40.55 -37.18 -4.03
CA GLU A 505 -41.29 -36.51 -5.11
C GLU A 505 -42.45 -37.36 -5.61
N ASN A 506 -42.17 -38.62 -5.95
CA ASN A 506 -43.19 -39.54 -6.45
C ASN A 506 -44.30 -39.80 -5.40
N VAL A 507 -43.95 -39.81 -4.12
CA VAL A 507 -44.92 -40.07 -3.04
C VAL A 507 -45.89 -38.90 -2.81
N GLN A 508 -45.55 -37.68 -3.24
CA GLN A 508 -46.50 -36.57 -3.19
C GLN A 508 -47.64 -36.69 -4.20
N GLU A 509 -47.53 -37.55 -5.22
CA GLU A 509 -48.59 -37.76 -6.22
C GLU A 509 -49.75 -38.64 -5.71
N PHE A 510 -49.59 -39.29 -4.54
CA PHE A 510 -50.67 -40.08 -3.93
C PHE A 510 -51.72 -39.16 -3.28
N HIS A 511 -52.99 -39.38 -3.63
CA HIS A 511 -54.12 -38.58 -3.14
C HIS A 511 -54.21 -38.53 -1.59
N GLN A 512 -53.86 -39.61 -0.90
CA GLN A 512 -53.87 -39.67 0.58
C GLN A 512 -52.85 -38.71 1.21
N ILE A 513 -51.77 -38.39 0.49
CA ILE A 513 -50.70 -37.51 0.96
C ILE A 513 -50.99 -36.07 0.56
N ASP A 514 -51.43 -35.85 -0.68
CA ASP A 514 -51.81 -34.53 -1.19
C ASP A 514 -53.00 -33.92 -0.41
N SER A 515 -53.88 -34.79 0.12
CA SER A 515 -55.03 -34.35 0.92
C SER A 515 -54.68 -33.76 2.29
N ASN A 516 -53.48 -34.02 2.83
CA ASN A 516 -53.06 -33.53 4.15
C ASN A 516 -51.89 -32.55 4.05
N LEU A 517 -52.19 -31.27 4.23
CA LEU A 517 -51.21 -30.17 4.15
C LEU A 517 -49.99 -30.38 5.07
N GLN A 518 -50.16 -30.94 6.27
CA GLN A 518 -49.06 -31.15 7.21
C GLN A 518 -48.11 -32.26 6.71
N VAL A 519 -48.65 -33.32 6.11
CA VAL A 519 -47.83 -34.40 5.51
C VAL A 519 -47.07 -33.86 4.30
N VAL A 520 -47.74 -33.10 3.43
CA VAL A 520 -47.10 -32.43 2.29
C VAL A 520 -45.95 -31.54 2.76
N GLN A 521 -46.16 -30.73 3.79
CA GLN A 521 -45.14 -29.85 4.35
C GLN A 521 -43.93 -30.64 4.88
N PHE A 522 -44.14 -31.71 5.65
CA PHE A 522 -43.03 -32.53 6.16
C PHE A 522 -42.23 -33.20 5.04
N VAL A 523 -42.90 -33.67 3.97
CA VAL A 523 -42.22 -34.23 2.79
C VAL A 523 -41.43 -33.16 2.04
N GLN A 524 -41.99 -31.95 1.87
CA GLN A 524 -41.29 -30.82 1.26
C GLN A 524 -40.08 -30.38 2.08
N ASP A 525 -40.23 -30.27 3.40
CA ASP A 525 -39.15 -29.93 4.32
C ASP A 525 -38.02 -30.96 4.28
N THR A 526 -38.35 -32.26 4.29
CA THR A 526 -37.34 -33.31 4.19
C THR A 526 -36.63 -33.29 2.84
N ARG A 527 -37.36 -33.07 1.73
CA ARG A 527 -36.74 -32.84 0.41
C ARG A 527 -35.80 -31.64 0.44
N PHE A 528 -36.19 -30.55 1.10
CA PHE A 528 -35.35 -29.38 1.27
C PHE A 528 -34.08 -29.69 2.07
N LEU A 529 -34.19 -30.38 3.21
CA LEU A 529 -33.04 -30.80 4.04
C LEU A 529 -32.09 -31.72 3.26
N LEU A 530 -32.62 -32.68 2.50
CA LEU A 530 -31.83 -33.55 1.63
C LEU A 530 -31.11 -32.77 0.52
N ARG A 531 -31.76 -31.77 -0.09
CA ARG A 531 -31.10 -30.86 -1.05
C ARG A 531 -30.00 -30.04 -0.38
N GLN A 532 -30.18 -29.57 0.84
CA GLN A 532 -29.14 -28.88 1.61
C GLN A 532 -27.95 -29.80 1.92
N MET A 533 -28.21 -31.07 2.25
CA MET A 533 -27.15 -32.05 2.48
C MET A 533 -26.24 -32.22 1.25
N ILE A 534 -26.80 -32.27 0.03
CA ILE A 534 -25.99 -32.31 -1.21
C ILE A 534 -25.13 -31.04 -1.32
N ARG A 535 -25.72 -29.86 -1.05
CA ARG A 535 -24.99 -28.58 -1.12
C ARG A 535 -23.81 -28.56 -0.15
N TYR A 536 -24.00 -28.97 1.11
CA TYR A 536 -22.94 -28.99 2.12
C TYR A 536 -21.80 -29.95 1.80
N ILE A 537 -22.09 -31.06 1.11
CA ILE A 537 -21.07 -32.00 0.61
C ILE A 537 -20.18 -31.33 -0.44
N ASN A 538 -20.78 -30.57 -1.36
CA ASN A 538 -20.10 -29.93 -2.49
C ASN A 538 -19.32 -28.65 -2.13
N ILE A 539 -19.27 -28.24 -0.86
CA ILE A 539 -18.50 -27.07 -0.43
C ILE A 539 -17.01 -27.43 -0.42
N GLU A 540 -16.27 -26.90 -1.40
CA GLU A 540 -14.85 -27.11 -1.58
C GLU A 540 -14.01 -25.88 -1.19
N ASN A 541 -12.83 -26.12 -0.62
CA ASN A 541 -11.84 -25.05 -0.36
C ASN A 541 -11.32 -24.41 -1.65
N LYS A 542 -11.44 -25.13 -2.77
CA LYS A 542 -11.05 -24.71 -4.11
C LYS A 542 -11.74 -23.42 -4.57
N VAL A 543 -12.98 -23.18 -4.14
CA VAL A 543 -13.70 -21.93 -4.40
C VAL A 543 -12.95 -20.73 -3.81
N LEU A 544 -12.48 -20.83 -2.56
CA LEU A 544 -11.70 -19.76 -1.92
C LEU A 544 -10.36 -19.54 -2.61
N ILE A 545 -9.70 -20.62 -3.06
CA ILE A 545 -8.46 -20.53 -3.85
C ILE A 545 -8.73 -19.79 -5.16
N THR A 546 -9.81 -20.14 -5.86
CA THR A 546 -10.18 -19.48 -7.13
C THR A 546 -10.41 -17.98 -6.90
N ILE A 547 -11.21 -17.60 -5.91
CA ILE A 547 -11.48 -16.18 -5.58
C ILE A 547 -10.19 -15.45 -5.21
N ALA A 548 -9.27 -16.09 -4.47
CA ALA A 548 -7.98 -15.51 -4.12
C ALA A 548 -7.11 -15.24 -5.35
N THR A 549 -6.96 -16.25 -6.22
CA THR A 549 -6.11 -16.17 -7.40
C THR A 549 -6.63 -15.16 -8.42
N VAL A 550 -7.93 -15.19 -8.73
CA VAL A 550 -8.50 -14.28 -9.73
C VAL A 550 -8.69 -12.87 -9.18
N GLY A 551 -8.79 -12.74 -7.85
CA GLY A 551 -8.94 -11.48 -7.15
C GLY A 551 -7.63 -10.74 -6.90
N ASP A 552 -6.48 -11.23 -7.39
CA ASP A 552 -5.19 -10.53 -7.30
C ASP A 552 -5.27 -9.12 -7.92
N LEU A 553 -4.86 -8.11 -7.16
CA LEU A 553 -4.80 -6.71 -7.58
C LEU A 553 -3.38 -6.15 -7.48
N SER A 554 -2.38 -6.99 -7.23
CA SER A 554 -0.97 -6.57 -7.12
C SER A 554 -0.47 -5.82 -8.37
N TYR A 555 -1.02 -6.13 -9.54
CA TYR A 555 -0.70 -5.46 -10.81
C TYR A 555 -1.07 -3.98 -10.87
N ALA A 556 -1.96 -3.50 -9.99
CA ALA A 556 -2.39 -2.12 -9.95
C ALA A 556 -1.66 -1.30 -8.87
N TRP A 557 -0.80 -1.94 -8.06
CA TRP A 557 -0.24 -1.34 -6.85
C TRP A 557 0.47 0.00 -7.11
N GLU A 558 1.49 0.01 -7.97
CA GLU A 558 2.27 1.23 -8.24
C GLU A 558 1.41 2.34 -8.88
N LEU A 559 0.48 1.97 -9.76
CA LEU A 559 -0.46 2.90 -10.41
C LEU A 559 -1.35 3.60 -9.37
N VAL A 560 -1.91 2.82 -8.45
CA VAL A 560 -2.87 3.33 -7.46
C VAL A 560 -2.16 4.00 -6.27
N ALA A 561 -1.11 3.41 -5.74
CA ALA A 561 -0.43 3.88 -4.53
C ALA A 561 0.60 4.99 -4.82
N THR A 562 1.55 4.73 -5.71
CA THR A 562 2.67 5.64 -6.00
C THR A 562 2.21 6.80 -6.89
N TYR A 563 1.62 6.49 -8.05
CA TYR A 563 1.14 7.53 -8.98
C TYR A 563 -0.18 8.17 -8.54
N GLY A 564 -0.90 7.57 -7.58
CA GLY A 564 -2.14 8.11 -7.05
C GLY A 564 -3.29 8.08 -8.06
N CYS A 565 -3.24 7.21 -9.08
CA CYS A 565 -4.33 7.04 -10.03
C CYS A 565 -5.62 6.70 -9.26
N PHE A 566 -6.74 7.30 -9.68
CA PHE A 566 -8.06 7.17 -9.05
C PHE A 566 -8.20 7.73 -7.62
N VAL A 567 -7.11 8.04 -6.89
CA VAL A 567 -7.19 8.49 -5.49
C VAL A 567 -8.03 9.75 -5.36
N ASN A 568 -7.82 10.74 -6.21
CA ASN A 568 -8.58 11.99 -6.18
C ASN A 568 -10.07 11.75 -6.44
N THR A 569 -10.39 10.92 -7.44
CA THR A 569 -11.78 10.61 -7.82
C THR A 569 -12.48 9.80 -6.71
N ILE A 570 -11.80 8.84 -6.10
CA ILE A 570 -12.30 8.11 -4.91
C ILE A 570 -12.53 9.07 -3.74
N GLN A 571 -11.56 9.95 -3.45
CA GLN A 571 -11.69 10.93 -2.39
C GLN A 571 -12.89 11.86 -2.60
N MET A 572 -13.12 12.32 -3.83
CA MET A 572 -14.28 13.14 -4.17
C MET A 572 -15.60 12.39 -3.97
N LYS A 573 -15.67 11.11 -4.34
CA LYS A 573 -16.83 10.25 -4.04
C LYS A 573 -17.08 10.11 -2.55
N ILE A 574 -16.04 9.87 -1.75
CA ILE A 574 -16.15 9.77 -0.27
C ILE A 574 -16.59 11.11 0.33
N LYS A 575 -16.10 12.24 -0.19
CA LYS A 575 -16.52 13.58 0.26
C LYS A 575 -18.01 13.82 0.05
N GLN A 576 -18.57 13.30 -1.05
CA GLN A 576 -20.01 13.35 -1.34
C GLN A 576 -20.80 12.35 -0.49
N GLN A 577 -20.31 11.12 -0.36
CA GLN A 577 -20.94 10.02 0.37
C GLN A 577 -19.94 9.34 1.32
N PRO A 578 -19.87 9.77 2.60
CA PRO A 578 -18.90 9.24 3.57
C PRO A 578 -19.02 7.73 3.82
N ASP A 579 -20.22 7.15 3.66
CA ASP A 579 -20.48 5.71 3.85
C ASP A 579 -19.70 4.81 2.88
N LEU A 580 -19.23 5.35 1.75
CA LEU A 580 -18.34 4.62 0.83
C LEU A 580 -17.02 4.20 1.47
N ALA A 581 -16.61 4.83 2.59
CA ALA A 581 -15.47 4.39 3.38
C ALA A 581 -15.61 2.92 3.84
N VAL A 582 -16.84 2.45 4.10
CA VAL A 582 -17.09 1.05 4.47
C VAL A 582 -16.77 0.10 3.31
N GLN A 583 -17.07 0.48 2.07
CA GLN A 583 -16.77 -0.34 0.88
C GLN A 583 -15.26 -0.35 0.57
N MET A 584 -14.55 0.74 0.85
CA MET A 584 -13.10 0.82 0.68
C MET A 584 -12.34 -0.24 1.48
N ARG A 585 -12.91 -0.69 2.61
CA ARG A 585 -12.41 -1.83 3.39
C ARG A 585 -12.13 -3.05 2.51
N ALA A 586 -13.07 -3.39 1.63
CA ALA A 586 -12.95 -4.55 0.76
C ALA A 586 -11.81 -4.37 -0.27
N VAL A 587 -11.63 -3.16 -0.77
CA VAL A 587 -10.53 -2.81 -1.70
C VAL A 587 -9.17 -2.91 -1.00
N PHE A 588 -9.03 -2.44 0.23
CA PHE A 588 -7.77 -2.58 0.99
C PHE A 588 -7.39 -4.05 1.23
N VAL A 589 -8.38 -4.90 1.56
CA VAL A 589 -8.17 -6.35 1.70
C VAL A 589 -7.78 -6.98 0.36
N LYS A 590 -8.36 -6.52 -0.75
CA LYS A 590 -8.01 -6.99 -2.09
C LYS A 590 -6.58 -6.59 -2.48
N LEU A 591 -6.16 -5.36 -2.18
CA LEU A 591 -4.79 -4.88 -2.41
C LEU A 591 -3.74 -5.63 -1.56
N ALA A 592 -4.14 -6.23 -0.44
CA ALA A 592 -3.25 -7.07 0.36
C ALA A 592 -2.73 -8.32 -0.38
N SER A 593 -3.27 -8.65 -1.56
CA SER A 593 -2.72 -9.68 -2.46
C SER A 593 -1.26 -9.43 -2.84
N MET A 594 -0.77 -8.18 -2.83
CA MET A 594 0.64 -7.85 -3.12
C MET A 594 1.65 -8.52 -2.16
N LEU A 595 1.23 -8.80 -0.93
CA LEU A 595 2.10 -9.47 0.06
C LEU A 595 2.20 -10.97 -0.19
N GLU A 596 1.20 -11.57 -0.84
CA GLU A 596 1.00 -13.02 -0.81
C GLU A 596 2.19 -13.76 -1.43
N LEU A 597 2.58 -13.44 -2.66
CA LEU A 597 3.68 -14.13 -3.34
C LEU A 597 5.03 -13.99 -2.60
N PRO A 598 5.55 -12.78 -2.33
CA PRO A 598 6.86 -12.65 -1.67
C PRO A 598 6.87 -13.25 -0.27
N CYS A 599 5.84 -12.99 0.56
CA CYS A 599 5.79 -13.53 1.92
C CYS A 599 5.60 -15.05 1.95
N ASN A 600 4.80 -15.62 1.04
CA ASN A 600 4.66 -17.07 0.96
C ASN A 600 5.98 -17.75 0.60
N ARG A 601 6.78 -17.17 -0.33
CA ARG A 601 8.08 -17.73 -0.71
C ARG A 601 9.10 -17.64 0.42
N ILE A 602 9.14 -16.52 1.14
CA ILE A 602 10.01 -16.37 2.31
C ILE A 602 9.59 -17.36 3.41
N ASP A 603 8.30 -17.50 3.73
CA ASP A 603 7.82 -18.47 4.73
C ASP A 603 8.13 -19.92 4.32
N GLN A 604 8.06 -20.24 3.03
CA GLN A 604 8.42 -21.57 2.50
C GLN A 604 9.92 -21.87 2.66
N GLY A 605 10.80 -20.89 2.42
CA GLY A 605 12.26 -21.02 2.56
C GLY A 605 12.76 -20.89 4.01
N ALA A 606 11.99 -20.27 4.91
CA ALA A 606 12.42 -19.96 6.27
C ALA A 606 12.40 -21.14 7.26
N GLN A 607 12.00 -22.34 6.84
CA GLN A 607 11.74 -23.45 7.75
C GLN A 607 12.94 -23.84 8.64
N ASN A 608 14.17 -23.62 8.17
CA ASN A 608 15.41 -23.92 8.90
C ASN A 608 16.41 -22.75 8.91
N ASP A 609 16.00 -21.54 8.47
CA ASP A 609 16.87 -20.37 8.42
C ASP A 609 16.29 -19.22 9.24
N ALA A 610 16.89 -18.97 10.41
CA ALA A 610 16.49 -17.89 11.31
C ALA A 610 16.60 -16.50 10.65
N ARG A 611 17.51 -16.32 9.68
CA ARG A 611 17.66 -15.05 8.96
C ARG A 611 16.46 -14.79 8.05
N LEU A 612 15.94 -15.84 7.41
CA LEU A 612 14.74 -15.74 6.56
C LEU A 612 13.47 -15.54 7.39
N LEU A 613 13.40 -16.05 8.64
CA LEU A 613 12.31 -15.72 9.55
C LEU A 613 12.28 -14.22 9.90
N ALA A 614 13.43 -13.64 10.25
CA ALA A 614 13.54 -12.20 10.47
C ALA A 614 13.24 -11.38 9.19
N ALA A 615 13.65 -11.91 8.03
CA ALA A 615 13.32 -11.31 6.73
C ALA A 615 11.81 -11.35 6.45
N LEU A 616 11.10 -12.41 6.85
CA LEU A 616 9.65 -12.52 6.68
C LEU A 616 8.92 -11.42 7.48
N GLU A 617 9.28 -11.25 8.75
CA GLU A 617 8.71 -10.21 9.61
C GLU A 617 8.92 -8.84 8.97
N THR A 618 10.17 -8.47 8.71
CA THR A 618 10.52 -7.17 8.11
C THR A 618 9.91 -6.92 6.73
N THR A 619 9.81 -7.94 5.87
CA THR A 619 9.19 -7.83 4.54
C THR A 619 7.67 -7.67 4.64
N SER A 620 7.03 -8.46 5.50
CA SER A 620 5.59 -8.38 5.72
C SER A 620 5.18 -7.05 6.37
N ASP A 621 6.01 -6.52 7.27
CA ASP A 621 5.84 -5.22 7.89
C ASP A 621 5.97 -4.09 6.87
N TYR A 622 6.98 -4.14 5.99
CA TYR A 622 7.15 -3.12 4.93
C TYR A 622 5.91 -2.99 4.05
N TYR A 623 5.50 -4.09 3.40
CA TYR A 623 4.35 -4.05 2.49
C TYR A 623 3.02 -3.77 3.22
N SER A 624 2.89 -4.19 4.49
CA SER A 624 1.69 -3.86 5.28
C SER A 624 1.66 -2.38 5.63
N ASN A 625 2.80 -1.78 5.98
CA ASN A 625 2.91 -0.33 6.21
C ASN A 625 2.59 0.47 4.95
N GLU A 626 3.06 0.02 3.79
CA GLU A 626 2.72 0.62 2.50
C GLU A 626 1.21 0.63 2.22
N LEU A 627 0.52 -0.49 2.49
CA LEU A 627 -0.94 -0.57 2.39
C LEU A 627 -1.65 0.35 3.39
N VAL A 628 -1.16 0.44 4.63
CA VAL A 628 -1.72 1.33 5.64
C VAL A 628 -1.51 2.80 5.26
N THR A 629 -0.34 3.17 4.74
CA THR A 629 -0.05 4.51 4.21
C THR A 629 -0.98 4.86 3.07
N PHE A 630 -1.22 3.93 2.15
CA PHE A 630 -2.19 4.11 1.08
C PHE A 630 -3.63 4.27 1.61
N ALA A 631 -4.07 3.42 2.54
CA ALA A 631 -5.40 3.51 3.16
C ALA A 631 -5.60 4.85 3.88
N ARG A 632 -4.59 5.31 4.64
CA ARG A 632 -4.55 6.64 5.25
C ARG A 632 -4.70 7.72 4.19
N ARG A 633 -3.93 7.66 3.09
CA ARG A 633 -4.00 8.64 1.99
C ARG A 633 -5.41 8.73 1.41
N VAL A 634 -6.06 7.60 1.09
CA VAL A 634 -7.41 7.59 0.51
C VAL A 634 -8.45 8.14 1.49
N LEU A 635 -8.43 7.69 2.75
CA LEU A 635 -9.43 8.09 3.75
C LEU A 635 -9.18 9.49 4.33
N HIS A 636 -8.01 10.09 4.09
CA HIS A 636 -7.65 11.42 4.61
C HIS A 636 -8.58 12.55 4.16
N ILE A 637 -9.35 12.34 3.09
CA ILE A 637 -10.37 13.30 2.65
C ILE A 637 -11.44 13.55 3.71
N ILE A 638 -11.72 12.57 4.58
CA ILE A 638 -12.69 12.71 5.68
C ILE A 638 -12.18 13.73 6.71
N PRO A 639 -10.99 13.56 7.34
CA PRO A 639 -10.38 14.59 8.16
C PRO A 639 -10.23 15.94 7.46
N THR A 640 -9.82 15.96 6.19
CA THR A 640 -9.70 17.20 5.40
C THR A 640 -11.05 17.92 5.32
N SER A 641 -12.13 17.19 5.05
CA SER A 641 -13.49 17.74 4.97
C SER A 641 -13.99 18.21 6.34
N ILE A 642 -13.66 17.51 7.43
CA ILE A 642 -13.93 17.96 8.80
C ILE A 642 -13.25 19.31 9.05
N PHE A 643 -11.97 19.47 8.66
CA PHE A 643 -11.26 20.73 8.82
C PHE A 643 -11.73 21.86 7.89
N ASP A 644 -12.24 21.53 6.69
CA ASP A 644 -12.91 22.50 5.81
C ASP A 644 -14.13 23.13 6.51
N VAL A 645 -14.91 22.30 7.22
CA VAL A 645 -16.06 22.73 8.01
C VAL A 645 -15.60 23.43 9.30
N LEU A 646 -14.57 22.91 9.98
CA LEU A 646 -14.00 23.49 11.20
C LEU A 646 -13.53 24.93 10.99
N ARG A 647 -12.96 25.27 9.82
CA ARG A 647 -12.55 26.65 9.53
C ARG A 647 -13.72 27.63 9.50
N GLN A 648 -14.90 27.19 9.06
CA GLN A 648 -16.12 28.00 9.11
C GLN A 648 -16.60 28.17 10.56
N ILE A 649 -16.55 27.10 11.35
CA ILE A 649 -16.85 27.12 12.78
C ILE A 649 -15.89 28.07 13.52
N MET A 650 -14.59 27.99 13.24
CA MET A 650 -13.56 28.83 13.87
C MET A 650 -13.83 30.32 13.62
N LYS A 651 -14.17 30.70 12.39
CA LYS A 651 -14.57 32.08 12.06
C LYS A 651 -15.79 32.52 12.88
N ILE A 652 -16.83 31.69 12.92
CA ILE A 652 -18.05 32.01 13.68
C ILE A 652 -17.72 32.17 15.16
N LEU A 653 -16.94 31.26 15.76
CA LEU A 653 -16.63 31.28 17.20
C LEU A 653 -15.65 32.39 17.61
N THR A 654 -14.77 32.82 16.70
CA THR A 654 -13.72 33.80 17.01
C THR A 654 -14.15 35.23 16.67
N ASP A 655 -14.84 35.43 15.54
CA ASP A 655 -15.09 36.75 14.99
C ASP A 655 -16.57 37.17 15.05
N ASP A 656 -17.51 36.24 14.84
CA ASP A 656 -18.93 36.57 14.61
C ASP A 656 -19.83 36.37 15.85
N LEU A 657 -19.62 35.31 16.62
CA LEU A 657 -20.48 34.90 17.73
C LEU A 657 -20.12 35.69 18.99
N ARG A 658 -21.05 36.53 19.44
CA ARG A 658 -20.89 37.29 20.68
C ARG A 658 -21.27 36.44 21.89
N GLU A 659 -20.43 36.47 22.92
CA GLU A 659 -20.74 35.84 24.20
C GLU A 659 -22.01 36.45 24.82
N CYS A 660 -22.88 35.59 25.36
CA CYS A 660 -24.09 36.07 26.01
C CYS A 660 -23.74 36.76 27.34
N PRO A 661 -24.25 37.97 27.60
CA PRO A 661 -23.99 38.65 28.86
C PRO A 661 -24.62 37.90 30.04
N THR A 662 -23.99 37.99 31.22
CA THR A 662 -24.46 37.33 32.45
C THR A 662 -25.79 37.85 32.98
N LYS A 663 -26.24 39.04 32.53
CA LYS A 663 -27.56 39.63 32.84
C LYS A 663 -28.15 40.24 31.58
N LEU A 664 -29.44 39.99 31.35
CA LEU A 664 -30.10 40.33 30.09
C LEU A 664 -31.57 40.75 30.28
N LEU A 665 -32.00 41.82 29.60
CA LEU A 665 -33.41 42.24 29.57
C LEU A 665 -34.23 41.30 28.69
N ARG A 666 -35.43 40.91 29.14
CA ARG A 666 -36.30 39.91 28.44
C ARG A 666 -36.59 40.28 26.97
N ARG A 667 -36.70 41.58 26.66
CA ARG A 667 -36.97 42.08 25.29
C ARG A 667 -35.78 41.90 24.33
N GLU A 668 -34.56 41.85 24.85
CA GLU A 668 -33.31 41.70 24.09
C GLU A 668 -32.92 40.22 23.90
N MET A 669 -33.68 39.28 24.50
CA MET A 669 -33.41 37.85 24.42
C MET A 669 -33.37 37.33 23.00
N LYS A 670 -34.26 37.82 22.12
CA LYS A 670 -34.29 37.37 20.72
C LYS A 670 -33.07 37.87 19.93
N SER A 671 -32.66 39.13 20.12
CA SER A 671 -31.48 39.68 19.44
C SER A 671 -30.17 39.06 19.93
N GLU A 672 -30.05 38.84 21.23
CA GLU A 672 -28.84 38.30 21.86
C GLU A 672 -28.71 36.77 21.70
N SER A 673 -29.81 36.07 21.42
CA SER A 673 -29.80 34.63 21.15
C SER A 673 -29.10 34.24 19.85
N GLN A 674 -28.95 35.16 18.88
CA GLN A 674 -28.20 34.94 17.62
C GLN A 674 -28.63 33.64 16.88
N LEU A 675 -29.95 33.42 16.73
CA LEU A 675 -30.52 32.15 16.25
C LEU A 675 -30.03 31.72 14.87
N ASP A 676 -29.85 32.65 13.92
CA ASP A 676 -29.41 32.32 12.55
C ASP A 676 -27.96 31.81 12.52
N LEU A 677 -27.08 32.45 13.30
CA LEU A 677 -25.70 31.99 13.48
C LEU A 677 -25.66 30.63 14.18
N ARG A 678 -26.47 30.42 15.23
CA ARG A 678 -26.57 29.13 15.92
C ARG A 678 -27.14 28.01 15.04
N ARG A 679 -28.09 28.32 14.15
CA ARG A 679 -28.61 27.37 13.16
C ARG A 679 -27.52 26.96 12.18
N THR A 680 -26.75 27.92 11.68
CA THR A 680 -25.61 27.67 10.80
C THR A 680 -24.56 26.82 11.50
N LEU A 681 -24.20 27.16 12.74
CA LEU A 681 -23.28 26.40 13.57
C LEU A 681 -23.76 24.95 13.75
N SER A 682 -25.05 24.74 14.08
CA SER A 682 -25.64 23.41 14.22
C SER A 682 -25.58 22.57 12.94
N ALA A 683 -25.83 23.18 11.77
CA ALA A 683 -25.72 22.50 10.49
C ALA A 683 -24.27 22.06 10.18
N LEU A 684 -23.30 22.94 10.41
CA LEU A 684 -21.87 22.62 10.26
C LEU A 684 -21.44 21.50 11.20
N THR A 685 -21.92 21.51 12.45
CA THR A 685 -21.65 20.45 13.42
C THR A 685 -22.25 19.11 13.00
N ALA A 686 -23.45 19.10 12.42
CA ALA A 686 -24.07 17.89 11.87
C ALA A 686 -23.25 17.31 10.71
N ASP A 687 -22.68 18.17 9.85
CA ASP A 687 -21.79 17.73 8.78
C ASP A 687 -20.51 17.08 9.32
N ILE A 688 -19.89 17.64 10.37
CA ILE A 688 -18.73 17.03 11.04
C ILE A 688 -19.08 15.63 11.56
N ALA A 689 -20.21 15.49 12.25
CA ALA A 689 -20.67 14.19 12.77
C ALA A 689 -20.90 13.18 11.63
N ARG A 690 -21.53 13.60 10.52
CA ARG A 690 -21.74 12.76 9.33
C ARG A 690 -20.42 12.26 8.74
N TYR A 691 -19.42 13.13 8.60
CA TYR A 691 -18.09 12.73 8.13
C TYR A 691 -17.40 11.75 9.09
N ALA A 692 -17.46 12.00 10.40
CA ALA A 692 -16.87 11.12 11.41
C ALA A 692 -17.55 9.74 11.43
N SER A 693 -18.89 9.68 11.34
CA SER A 693 -19.63 8.42 11.29
C SER A 693 -19.27 7.55 10.08
N GLY A 694 -18.99 8.16 8.91
CA GLY A 694 -18.64 7.41 7.70
C GLY A 694 -17.40 6.53 7.88
N ILE A 695 -16.33 7.04 8.50
CA ILE A 695 -15.13 6.23 8.78
C ILE A 695 -15.32 5.32 10.00
N LEU A 696 -16.02 5.76 11.04
CA LEU A 696 -16.26 4.97 12.26
C LEU A 696 -17.18 3.76 12.02
N ALA A 697 -18.02 3.81 10.99
CA ALA A 697 -18.84 2.68 10.55
C ALA A 697 -17.99 1.53 9.95
N MET A 698 -16.74 1.82 9.55
CA MET A 698 -15.81 0.79 9.10
C MET A 698 -15.30 -0.01 10.30
N GLU A 699 -15.51 -1.32 10.29
CA GLU A 699 -14.95 -2.22 11.31
C GLU A 699 -13.41 -2.34 11.20
N SER A 700 -12.77 -2.71 12.30
CA SER A 700 -11.34 -3.03 12.28
C SER A 700 -11.03 -4.14 11.28
N THR A 701 -9.97 -3.95 10.49
CA THR A 701 -9.67 -4.80 9.34
C THR A 701 -8.21 -5.20 9.33
N LEU A 702 -7.96 -6.50 9.24
CA LEU A 702 -6.60 -7.02 9.06
C LEU A 702 -6.18 -6.82 7.60
N VAL A 703 -5.15 -6.00 7.38
CA VAL A 703 -4.55 -5.75 6.07
C VAL A 703 -3.09 -6.18 6.14
N GLY A 704 -2.76 -7.28 5.46
CA GLY A 704 -1.47 -7.95 5.63
C GLY A 704 -1.31 -8.50 7.03
N VAL A 705 -0.32 -8.01 7.78
CA VAL A 705 -0.08 -8.35 9.19
C VAL A 705 -0.55 -7.27 10.17
N ILE A 706 -0.99 -6.11 9.67
CA ILE A 706 -1.40 -4.96 10.50
C ILE A 706 -2.92 -4.89 10.58
N GLN A 707 -3.45 -4.73 11.80
CA GLN A 707 -4.86 -4.45 12.00
C GLN A 707 -5.11 -2.95 11.93
N ILE A 708 -5.90 -2.53 10.93
CA ILE A 708 -6.34 -1.16 10.77
C ILE A 708 -7.53 -0.92 11.69
N ASP A 709 -7.41 0.04 12.60
CA ASP A 709 -8.50 0.54 13.43
C ASP A 709 -9.05 1.85 12.85
N SER A 710 -10.35 1.90 12.59
CA SER A 710 -11.01 3.08 12.00
C SER A 710 -11.01 4.28 12.93
N LYS A 711 -11.10 4.05 14.25
CA LYS A 711 -11.01 5.12 15.24
C LYS A 711 -9.61 5.74 15.24
N GLN A 712 -8.58 4.90 15.27
CA GLN A 712 -7.19 5.36 15.20
C GLN A 712 -6.91 6.10 13.87
N LEU A 713 -7.42 5.62 12.73
CA LEU A 713 -7.26 6.31 11.45
C LEU A 713 -7.88 7.71 11.45
N LEU A 714 -9.08 7.87 12.02
CA LEU A 714 -9.73 9.16 12.15
C LEU A 714 -8.94 10.08 13.07
N GLU A 715 -8.51 9.59 14.22
CA GLU A 715 -7.70 10.36 15.18
C GLU A 715 -6.35 10.79 14.57
N ASP A 716 -5.61 9.88 13.94
CA ASP A 716 -4.35 10.17 13.22
C ASP A 716 -4.58 11.22 12.13
N GLY A 717 -5.67 11.09 11.36
CA GLY A 717 -6.01 12.03 10.30
C GLY A 717 -6.33 13.43 10.82
N ILE A 718 -7.06 13.53 11.94
CA ILE A 718 -7.37 14.79 12.61
C ILE A 718 -6.11 15.42 13.19
N ARG A 719 -5.28 14.63 13.87
CA ARG A 719 -3.98 15.07 14.39
C ARG A 719 -3.10 15.61 13.26
N LYS A 720 -3.08 14.95 12.10
CA LYS A 720 -2.30 15.38 10.93
C LYS A 720 -2.75 16.73 10.38
N GLU A 721 -4.05 16.94 10.21
CA GLU A 721 -4.58 18.23 9.76
C GLU A 721 -4.36 19.34 10.81
N LEU A 722 -4.51 19.01 12.11
CA LEU A 722 -4.19 19.94 13.19
C LEU A 722 -2.72 20.37 13.16
N VAL A 723 -1.80 19.41 13.07
CA VAL A 723 -0.35 19.65 13.01
C VAL A 723 -0.02 20.50 11.79
N ARG A 724 -0.60 20.20 10.64
CA ARG A 724 -0.41 20.97 9.40
C ARG A 724 -0.85 22.42 9.59
N GLN A 725 -2.03 22.65 10.18
CA GLN A 725 -2.53 24.01 10.43
C GLN A 725 -1.67 24.78 11.44
N ILE A 726 -1.34 24.17 12.59
CA ILE A 726 -0.49 24.80 13.61
C ILE A 726 0.89 25.16 13.01
N THR A 727 1.53 24.21 12.34
CA THR A 727 2.88 24.41 11.79
C THR A 727 2.86 25.46 10.67
N HIS A 728 1.81 25.51 9.84
CA HIS A 728 1.63 26.55 8.83
C HIS A 728 1.45 27.94 9.47
N VAL A 729 0.58 28.05 10.48
CA VAL A 729 0.38 29.32 11.21
C VAL A 729 1.67 29.79 11.88
N LEU A 730 2.42 28.90 12.53
CA LEU A 730 3.72 29.22 13.15
C LEU A 730 4.74 29.65 12.11
N HIS A 731 4.84 28.95 10.98
CA HIS A 731 5.82 29.24 9.93
C HIS A 731 5.55 30.56 9.19
N HIS A 732 4.28 30.92 8.96
CA HIS A 732 3.93 32.11 8.17
C HIS A 732 3.62 33.36 9.00
N SER A 733 3.30 33.24 10.29
CA SER A 733 2.95 34.43 11.10
C SER A 733 4.17 35.23 11.52
N LEU A 734 5.31 34.59 11.82
CA LEU A 734 6.52 35.28 12.29
C LEU A 734 7.55 35.39 11.17
N LEU A 735 7.25 36.21 10.16
CA LEU A 735 8.16 36.56 9.07
C LEU A 735 8.58 38.02 9.20
N PHE A 736 9.79 38.27 9.67
CA PHE A 736 10.30 39.63 9.89
C PHE A 736 11.09 40.10 8.65
N ASP A 737 10.59 41.13 7.95
CA ASP A 737 11.35 41.76 6.85
C ASP A 737 12.51 42.60 7.41
N ARG A 738 13.70 42.44 6.82
CA ARG A 738 14.90 43.24 7.13
C ARG A 738 14.76 44.72 6.77
N ASN A 739 13.89 45.05 5.80
CA ASN A 739 13.67 46.42 5.37
C ASN A 739 12.80 47.22 6.35
N ASN A 740 12.05 46.53 7.22
CA ASN A 740 11.23 47.18 8.23
C ASN A 740 12.05 47.52 9.48
N PRO A 741 11.86 48.71 10.08
CA PRO A 741 12.54 49.10 11.29
C PRO A 741 12.26 48.12 12.44
N ILE A 742 13.27 47.86 13.26
CA ILE A 742 13.16 46.98 14.42
C ILE A 742 12.36 47.71 15.51
N SER A 743 11.06 47.41 15.61
CA SER A 743 10.16 47.98 16.62
C SER A 743 9.60 46.92 17.56
N ALA A 744 9.59 47.22 18.86
CA ALA A 744 8.97 46.40 19.89
C ALA A 744 7.45 46.31 19.72
N SER A 745 6.79 47.41 19.34
CA SER A 745 5.33 47.41 19.14
C SER A 745 4.89 46.55 17.96
N LEU A 746 5.67 46.53 16.87
CA LEU A 746 5.43 45.63 15.74
C LEU A 746 5.62 44.17 16.15
N PHE A 747 6.66 43.87 16.92
CA PHE A 747 6.91 42.52 17.42
C PHE A 747 5.77 42.02 18.33
N ASP A 748 5.29 42.85 19.25
CA ASP A 748 4.16 42.49 20.12
C ASP A 748 2.85 42.32 19.35
N ASN A 749 2.58 43.15 18.33
CA ASN A 749 1.40 43.02 17.48
C ASN A 749 1.41 41.71 16.67
N GLU A 750 2.56 41.31 16.11
CA GLU A 750 2.72 40.03 15.41
C GLU A 750 2.52 38.84 16.37
N LEU A 751 3.05 38.92 17.59
CA LEU A 751 2.83 37.90 18.63
C LEU A 751 1.36 37.83 19.08
N ALA A 752 0.68 38.97 19.23
CA ALA A 752 -0.74 39.01 19.56
C ALA A 752 -1.61 38.41 18.44
N GLY A 753 -1.29 38.71 17.18
CA GLY A 753 -1.96 38.11 16.03
C GLY A 753 -1.75 36.59 15.95
N LEU A 754 -0.54 36.10 16.27
CA LEU A 754 -0.28 34.67 16.37
C LEU A 754 -1.09 34.02 17.50
N ALA A 755 -1.12 34.63 18.68
CA ALA A 755 -1.87 34.15 19.84
C ALA A 755 -3.37 34.02 19.52
N GLN A 756 -3.96 35.03 18.87
CA GLN A 756 -5.37 35.00 18.47
C GLN A 756 -5.68 33.82 17.53
N LYS A 757 -4.84 33.60 16.52
CA LYS A 757 -5.01 32.48 15.57
C LYS A 757 -4.91 31.12 16.24
N LEU A 758 -3.89 30.91 17.09
CA LEU A 758 -3.71 29.63 17.79
C LEU A 758 -4.82 29.36 18.81
N ASN A 759 -5.29 30.39 19.51
CA ASN A 759 -6.44 30.26 20.42
C ASN A 759 -7.74 29.94 19.68
N GLY A 760 -7.98 30.52 18.50
CA GLY A 760 -9.12 30.18 17.65
C GLY A 760 -9.11 28.71 17.23
N ILE A 761 -7.95 28.18 16.80
CA ILE A 761 -7.79 26.76 16.48
C ILE A 761 -8.10 25.90 17.71
N ARG A 762 -7.50 26.21 18.86
CA ARG A 762 -7.72 25.45 20.11
C ARG A 762 -9.19 25.44 20.53
N ALA A 763 -9.87 26.58 20.54
CA ALA A 763 -11.26 26.70 20.94
C ALA A 763 -12.21 25.96 19.99
N SER A 764 -11.98 26.05 18.67
CA SER A 764 -12.78 25.32 17.69
C SER A 764 -12.64 23.79 17.85
N PHE A 765 -11.45 23.33 18.19
CA PHE A 765 -11.19 21.91 18.39
C PHE A 765 -11.85 21.38 19.67
N GLU A 766 -11.79 22.14 20.76
CA GLU A 766 -12.52 21.86 22.00
C GLU A 766 -14.03 21.77 21.79
N TYR A 767 -14.59 22.64 20.95
CA TYR A 767 -16.01 22.60 20.58
C TYR A 767 -16.40 21.30 19.83
N THR A 768 -15.56 20.84 18.91
CA THR A 768 -15.90 19.67 18.06
C THR A 768 -15.60 18.30 18.69
N GLN A 769 -14.92 18.26 19.83
CA GLN A 769 -14.34 17.04 20.40
C GLN A 769 -15.37 15.92 20.64
N ASP A 770 -16.57 16.27 21.12
CA ASP A 770 -17.63 15.31 21.45
C ASP A 770 -18.28 14.71 20.19
N TYR A 771 -18.36 15.49 19.11
CA TYR A 771 -18.98 15.06 17.86
C TYR A 771 -18.09 14.10 17.05
N VAL A 772 -16.78 14.15 17.30
CA VAL A 772 -15.79 13.32 16.61
C VAL A 772 -15.24 12.22 17.52
N ASN A 773 -15.64 12.21 18.81
CA ASN A 773 -15.22 11.25 19.83
C ASN A 773 -13.68 11.21 20.02
N VAL A 774 -13.07 12.39 20.13
CA VAL A 774 -11.63 12.58 20.36
C VAL A 774 -11.38 13.47 21.57
N HIS A 775 -10.21 13.33 22.22
CA HIS A 775 -9.85 14.17 23.37
C HIS A 775 -9.12 15.44 22.91
N GLY A 776 -9.89 16.51 22.67
CA GLY A 776 -9.40 17.72 22.01
C GLY A 776 -8.19 18.37 22.69
N LEU A 777 -8.31 18.65 24.00
CA LEU A 777 -7.26 19.31 24.77
C LEU A 777 -5.98 18.47 24.88
N ARG A 778 -6.13 17.14 25.02
CA ARG A 778 -4.99 16.21 25.10
C ARG A 778 -4.20 16.20 23.80
N ILE A 779 -4.91 16.03 22.68
CA ILE A 779 -4.30 16.05 21.34
C ILE A 779 -3.58 17.38 21.09
N TRP A 780 -4.21 18.51 21.43
CA TRP A 780 -3.55 19.83 21.30
C TRP A 780 -2.21 19.88 22.04
N LEU A 781 -2.17 19.46 23.31
CA LEU A 781 -0.95 19.50 24.11
C LEU A 781 0.14 18.55 23.60
N GLU A 782 -0.23 17.33 23.24
CA GLU A 782 0.69 16.32 22.68
C GLU A 782 1.32 16.82 21.36
N GLU A 783 0.48 17.26 20.41
CA GLU A 783 0.93 17.66 19.07
C GLU A 783 1.69 18.99 19.10
N PHE A 784 1.25 19.96 19.90
CA PHE A 784 1.97 21.23 20.04
C PHE A 784 3.35 21.03 20.67
N SER A 785 3.46 20.18 21.69
CA SER A 785 4.75 19.78 22.27
C SER A 785 5.65 19.11 21.24
N ARG A 786 5.10 18.21 20.42
CA ARG A 786 5.85 17.52 19.35
C ARG A 786 6.40 18.51 18.32
N ILE A 787 5.58 19.47 17.88
CA ILE A 787 5.98 20.51 16.92
C ILE A 787 7.09 21.40 17.48
N VAL A 788 6.96 21.86 18.72
CA VAL A 788 7.96 22.72 19.37
C VAL A 788 9.29 22.00 19.49
N ASN A 789 9.30 20.76 20.00
CA ASN A 789 10.55 20.02 20.19
C ASN A 789 11.20 19.59 18.87
N PHE A 790 10.41 19.22 17.85
CA PHE A 790 10.92 18.97 16.50
C PHE A 790 11.64 20.20 15.93
N ASN A 791 11.04 21.39 16.04
CA ASN A 791 11.66 22.62 15.56
C ASN A 791 12.95 22.95 16.33
N VAL A 792 13.02 22.67 17.63
CA VAL A 792 14.28 22.79 18.40
C VAL A 792 15.36 21.87 17.83
N GLU A 793 15.07 20.58 17.57
CA GLU A 793 16.05 19.66 16.97
C GLU A 793 16.53 20.15 15.59
N MET A 794 15.60 20.63 14.75
CA MET A 794 15.92 21.11 13.40
C MET A 794 16.74 22.41 13.42
N GLU A 795 16.51 23.31 14.38
CA GLU A 795 17.38 24.47 14.59
C GLU A 795 18.74 24.03 15.13
N CYS A 796 18.77 23.10 16.08
CA CYS A 796 20.02 22.64 16.67
C CYS A 796 20.96 21.94 15.68
N ASN A 797 20.44 21.45 14.54
CA ASN A 797 21.28 20.96 13.45
C ASN A 797 22.33 21.97 12.99
N THR A 798 22.15 23.29 13.15
CA THR A 798 23.22 24.27 12.84
C THR A 798 24.43 24.13 13.76
N PHE A 799 24.25 23.59 14.98
CA PHE A 799 25.29 23.46 16.00
C PHE A 799 25.91 22.06 16.07
N MET A 800 25.26 21.03 15.52
CA MET A 800 25.72 19.64 15.62
C MET A 800 26.74 19.24 14.55
N GLN A 801 27.70 18.38 14.91
CA GLN A 801 28.64 17.77 13.96
C GLN A 801 28.01 16.61 13.16
N LYS A 802 27.16 15.79 13.78
CA LYS A 802 26.34 14.79 13.09
C LYS A 802 24.95 15.39 12.90
N LYS A 803 24.56 15.70 11.68
CA LYS A 803 23.24 16.29 11.40
C LYS A 803 22.16 15.22 11.57
N LEU A 804 21.05 15.61 12.20
CA LEU A 804 19.88 14.76 12.33
C LEU A 804 18.96 15.00 11.14
N TYR A 805 18.70 13.96 10.37
CA TYR A 805 17.69 14.04 9.30
C TYR A 805 16.29 14.25 9.88
N PRO A 806 15.42 15.03 9.21
CA PRO A 806 14.06 15.26 9.67
C PRO A 806 13.28 13.96 9.94
N TRP A 807 13.44 12.94 9.07
CA TRP A 807 12.77 11.64 9.22
C TRP A 807 13.37 10.75 10.31
N LYS A 808 14.56 11.07 10.85
CA LYS A 808 15.16 10.37 12.00
C LYS A 808 14.84 11.02 13.35
N SER A 809 14.16 12.18 13.36
CA SER A 809 13.76 12.83 14.60
C SER A 809 12.80 11.94 15.39
N GLN A 810 12.99 11.85 16.71
CA GLN A 810 12.08 11.14 17.62
C GLN A 810 10.68 11.77 17.68
N TYR A 811 10.56 13.03 17.27
CA TYR A 811 9.31 13.77 17.22
C TYR A 811 8.63 13.67 15.86
N GLN A 812 9.30 13.07 14.85
CA GLN A 812 8.69 12.82 13.57
C GLN A 812 7.88 11.53 13.61
N SER A 813 6.75 11.53 12.91
CA SER A 813 5.89 10.37 12.76
C SER A 813 5.57 10.17 11.27
N ASP A 814 5.63 8.93 10.80
CA ASP A 814 5.27 8.60 9.42
C ASP A 814 3.77 8.79 9.16
N SER A 815 2.92 8.54 10.17
CA SER A 815 1.47 8.71 10.06
C SER A 815 1.04 10.18 10.20
N ILE A 816 1.71 10.93 11.08
CA ILE A 816 1.40 12.32 11.42
C ILE A 816 2.66 13.17 11.24
N PRO A 817 3.12 13.39 9.99
CA PRO A 817 4.37 14.09 9.75
C PRO A 817 4.24 15.57 10.09
N ILE A 818 5.26 16.10 10.78
CA ILE A 818 5.44 17.54 10.95
C ILE A 818 6.04 18.09 9.65
N PRO A 819 5.41 19.09 9.01
CA PRO A 819 5.93 19.69 7.79
C PRO A 819 7.33 20.28 8.01
N TYR A 820 8.28 19.89 7.16
CA TYR A 820 9.61 20.48 7.09
C TYR A 820 9.64 21.53 5.98
N PHE A 821 9.91 22.78 6.33
CA PHE A 821 9.92 23.89 5.35
C PHE A 821 11.33 24.17 4.84
N PRO A 822 11.52 24.49 3.55
CA PRO A 822 12.83 24.92 3.07
C PRO A 822 13.27 26.17 3.84
N ARG A 823 14.56 26.27 4.15
CA ARG A 823 15.11 27.48 4.78
C ARG A 823 14.88 28.65 3.83
N THR A 824 14.33 29.74 4.35
CA THR A 824 14.28 31.02 3.63
C THR A 824 15.71 31.42 3.25
N LYS A 825 15.92 32.19 2.17
CA LYS A 825 17.25 32.62 1.69
C LYS A 825 18.16 33.26 2.77
N GLU A 826 17.57 33.62 3.91
CA GLU A 826 18.26 33.98 5.15
C GLU A 826 18.87 32.72 5.82
N LYS A 827 20.17 32.53 5.64
CA LYS A 827 20.93 31.33 6.03
C LYS A 827 20.95 30.95 7.54
N MET A 828 20.19 31.60 8.42
CA MET A 828 20.39 31.52 9.88
C MET A 828 19.27 30.87 10.70
N ALA A 829 17.98 31.06 10.37
CA ALA A 829 16.87 30.54 11.19
C ALA A 829 15.92 29.67 10.35
N TYR A 830 15.70 28.44 10.77
CA TYR A 830 14.83 27.49 10.07
C TYR A 830 13.35 27.66 10.46
N SER A 831 13.07 27.88 11.74
CA SER A 831 11.76 27.82 12.38
C SER A 831 11.35 29.17 12.99
N PHE A 832 10.10 29.24 13.46
CA PHE A 832 9.58 30.39 14.20
C PHE A 832 10.36 30.67 15.50
N LEU A 833 10.88 29.63 16.17
CA LEU A 833 11.68 29.76 17.38
C LEU A 833 13.01 30.46 17.09
N GLY A 834 13.71 30.04 16.04
CA GLY A 834 14.95 30.69 15.61
C GLY A 834 14.73 32.14 15.20
N ARG A 835 13.59 32.46 14.56
CA ARG A 835 13.23 33.83 14.19
C ARG A 835 12.91 34.71 15.41
N ILE A 836 12.20 34.18 16.41
CA ILE A 836 11.98 34.87 17.69
C ILE A 836 13.32 35.14 18.37
N LEU A 837 14.16 34.11 18.49
CA LEU A 837 15.47 34.23 19.12
C LEU A 837 16.35 35.27 18.41
N GLN A 838 16.44 35.20 17.09
CA GLN A 838 17.19 36.17 16.29
C GLN A 838 16.66 37.59 16.50
N ARG A 839 15.34 37.76 16.54
CA ARG A 839 14.72 39.07 16.77
C ARG A 839 15.02 39.61 18.17
N LEU A 840 14.97 38.76 19.19
CA LEU A 840 15.36 39.13 20.56
C LEU A 840 16.83 39.55 20.62
N VAL A 841 17.75 38.77 20.05
CA VAL A 841 19.19 39.09 19.99
C VAL A 841 19.45 40.42 19.26
N MET A 842 18.75 40.68 18.15
CA MET A 842 18.87 41.94 17.41
C MET A 842 18.31 43.14 18.20
N MET A 843 17.26 42.93 19.00
CA MET A 843 16.66 43.97 19.85
C MET A 843 17.52 44.27 21.08
N THR A 844 18.24 43.26 21.60
CA THR A 844 19.17 43.38 22.73
C THR A 844 20.62 43.65 22.31
N ASP A 845 20.86 44.08 21.07
CA ASP A 845 22.20 44.42 20.58
C ASP A 845 22.79 45.53 21.47
N PRO A 846 23.99 45.34 22.05
CA PRO A 846 24.66 46.35 22.87
C PRO A 846 24.84 47.69 22.17
N MET A 847 24.91 47.73 20.83
CA MET A 847 25.04 48.97 20.07
C MET A 847 23.74 49.79 20.00
N ARG A 848 22.58 49.14 20.21
CA ARG A 848 21.25 49.74 20.07
C ARG A 848 20.51 49.88 21.40
N SER A 849 20.77 48.99 22.34
CA SER A 849 20.05 48.88 23.61
C SER A 849 20.98 48.88 24.81
N VAL A 850 20.41 49.11 26.00
CA VAL A 850 21.08 48.99 27.31
C VAL A 850 20.17 48.25 28.28
N PHE A 851 20.72 47.35 29.08
CA PHE A 851 20.00 46.66 30.14
C PHE A 851 19.98 47.50 31.41
N LEU A 852 18.80 47.77 31.96
CA LEU A 852 18.64 48.50 33.22
C LEU A 852 18.25 47.53 34.34
N THR A 853 19.21 47.18 35.20
CA THR A 853 19.05 46.19 36.28
C THR A 853 17.93 46.54 37.26
N LEU A 854 17.66 47.83 37.50
CA LEU A 854 16.59 48.31 38.38
C LEU A 854 15.19 47.92 37.88
N TYR A 855 15.03 47.80 36.55
CA TYR A 855 13.74 47.49 35.90
C TYR A 855 13.70 46.07 35.34
N GLY A 856 14.83 45.38 35.27
CA GLY A 856 14.92 44.03 34.73
C GLY A 856 14.61 43.96 33.22
N SER A 857 14.82 45.05 32.48
CA SER A 857 14.43 45.18 31.07
C SER A 857 15.46 45.96 30.25
N TRP A 858 15.38 45.78 28.92
CA TRP A 858 16.22 46.42 27.92
C TRP A 858 15.54 47.67 27.35
N TYR A 859 16.30 48.75 27.25
CA TYR A 859 15.82 50.05 26.75
C TYR A 859 16.61 50.49 25.52
N GLU A 860 15.95 51.20 24.60
CA GLU A 860 16.61 51.79 23.43
C GLU A 860 17.52 52.95 23.84
N ARG A 861 18.75 52.99 23.33
CA ARG A 861 19.70 54.07 23.65
C ARG A 861 19.25 55.45 23.17
N LYS A 862 18.45 55.53 22.09
CA LYS A 862 17.99 56.80 21.49
C LYS A 862 16.68 57.31 22.09
N SER A 863 15.67 56.44 22.20
CA SER A 863 14.33 56.83 22.64
C SER A 863 14.07 56.62 24.12
N LEU A 864 14.93 55.87 24.83
CA LEU A 864 14.74 55.42 26.21
C LEU A 864 13.40 54.69 26.43
N GLN A 865 12.82 54.11 25.37
CA GLN A 865 11.65 53.24 25.48
C GLN A 865 12.06 51.80 25.78
N GLU A 866 11.23 51.09 26.54
CA GLU A 866 11.41 49.66 26.82
C GLU A 866 11.26 48.87 25.50
N ILE A 867 12.27 48.08 25.15
CA ILE A 867 12.28 47.24 23.94
C ILE A 867 11.97 45.78 24.29
N VAL A 868 12.65 45.22 25.30
CA VAL A 868 12.48 43.82 25.74
C VAL A 868 12.40 43.78 27.26
N GLY A 869 11.32 43.24 27.80
CA GLY A 869 11.14 43.05 29.25
C GLY A 869 10.03 42.06 29.56
N THR A 870 9.50 42.11 30.78
CA THR A 870 8.45 41.17 31.24
C THR A 870 7.25 41.12 30.30
N ARG A 871 6.82 42.29 29.79
CA ARG A 871 5.70 42.41 28.84
C ARG A 871 5.93 41.61 27.55
N THR A 872 7.15 41.63 27.02
CA THR A 872 7.53 40.89 25.80
C THR A 872 7.47 39.38 26.07
N PHE A 873 8.03 38.91 27.19
CA PHE A 873 7.98 37.49 27.55
C PHE A 873 6.56 37.01 27.89
N THR A 874 5.70 37.86 28.48
CA THR A 874 4.26 37.56 28.62
C THR A 874 3.58 37.44 27.26
N SER A 875 3.91 38.30 26.30
CA SER A 875 3.36 38.24 24.94
C SER A 875 3.82 36.98 24.20
N ILE A 876 5.08 36.59 24.36
CA ILE A 876 5.61 35.31 23.85
C ILE A 876 4.88 34.13 24.55
N CYS A 877 4.70 34.16 25.86
CA CYS A 877 3.98 33.13 26.61
C CYS A 877 2.53 32.99 26.12
N ASN A 878 1.85 34.11 25.87
CA ASN A 878 0.48 34.10 25.35
C ASN A 878 0.41 33.53 23.93
N ALA A 879 1.47 33.70 23.13
CA ALA A 879 1.52 33.21 21.76
C ALA A 879 1.89 31.72 21.67
N ILE A 880 2.92 31.25 22.38
CA ILE A 880 3.48 29.90 22.22
C ILE A 880 3.50 29.06 23.51
N GLY A 881 2.92 29.57 24.60
CA GLY A 881 2.81 28.88 25.88
C GLY A 881 4.13 28.72 26.63
N SER A 882 4.05 28.06 27.80
CA SER A 882 5.21 27.73 28.63
C SER A 882 6.20 26.79 27.92
N MET A 883 5.70 25.87 27.09
CA MET A 883 6.52 24.96 26.28
C MET A 883 7.38 25.72 25.28
N GLY A 884 6.83 26.74 24.62
CA GLY A 884 7.57 27.59 23.70
C GLY A 884 8.68 28.39 24.39
N LEU A 885 8.42 28.90 25.60
CA LEU A 885 9.45 29.57 26.42
C LEU A 885 10.59 28.62 26.81
N GLY A 886 10.27 27.40 27.26
CA GLY A 886 11.29 26.40 27.58
C GLY A 886 12.13 25.99 26.36
N ALA A 887 11.52 25.96 25.17
CA ALA A 887 12.23 25.71 23.91
C ALA A 887 13.17 26.86 23.53
N LEU A 888 12.76 28.11 23.72
CA LEU A 888 13.61 29.28 23.51
C LEU A 888 14.80 29.30 24.47
N ASP A 889 14.58 28.98 25.74
CA ASP A 889 15.65 28.86 26.75
C ASP A 889 16.71 27.84 26.31
N ARG A 890 16.26 26.64 25.90
CA ARG A 890 17.15 25.60 25.40
C ARG A 890 17.96 26.03 24.18
N LEU A 891 17.33 26.73 23.22
CA LEU A 891 18.03 27.27 22.04
C LEU A 891 19.04 28.35 22.43
N MET A 892 18.71 29.24 23.37
CA MET A 892 19.65 30.23 23.91
C MET A 892 20.86 29.56 24.55
N CYS A 893 20.68 28.47 25.33
CA CYS A 893 21.79 27.71 25.89
C CYS A 893 22.72 27.15 24.80
N PHE A 894 22.19 26.68 23.67
CA PHE A 894 23.02 26.20 22.56
C PHE A 894 23.81 27.32 21.87
N VAL A 895 23.18 28.49 21.67
CA VAL A 895 23.87 29.67 21.13
C VAL A 895 25.00 30.11 22.07
N LEU A 896 24.72 30.20 23.38
CA LEU A 896 25.73 30.52 24.39
C LEU A 896 26.87 29.51 24.42
N ALA A 897 26.57 28.21 24.35
CA ALA A 897 27.60 27.16 24.33
C ALA A 897 28.53 27.31 23.11
N LYS A 898 27.96 27.63 21.94
CA LYS A 898 28.74 27.92 20.73
C LYS A 898 29.60 29.17 20.89
N ASP A 899 29.03 30.26 21.38
CA ASP A 899 29.76 31.52 21.55
C ASP A 899 30.89 31.39 22.57
N LEU A 900 30.67 30.60 23.64
CA LEU A 900 31.70 30.24 24.61
C LEU A 900 32.81 29.38 23.98
N GLN A 901 32.47 28.38 23.16
CA GLN A 901 33.46 27.57 22.43
C GLN A 901 34.31 28.45 21.51
N ALA A 902 33.68 29.34 20.73
CA ALA A 902 34.40 30.29 19.88
C ALA A 902 35.29 31.24 20.72
N GLY A 903 34.81 31.71 21.87
CA GLY A 903 35.60 32.52 22.79
C GLY A 903 36.83 31.80 23.36
N VAL A 904 36.70 30.50 23.67
CA VAL A 904 37.82 29.66 24.15
C VAL A 904 38.83 29.38 23.04
N GLU A 905 38.38 29.16 21.81
CA GLU A 905 39.26 29.01 20.63
C GLU A 905 40.06 30.29 20.34
N ILE A 906 39.43 31.46 20.47
CA ILE A 906 40.10 32.76 20.32
C ILE A 906 41.15 32.98 21.42
N HIS A 907 40.86 32.57 22.66
CA HIS A 907 41.81 32.68 23.76
C HIS A 907 42.98 31.69 23.68
N SER A 908 42.78 30.52 23.05
CA SER A 908 43.83 29.51 22.87
C SER A 908 44.71 29.76 21.64
N CYS A 909 44.25 30.51 20.63
CA CYS A 909 45.09 31.03 19.54
C CYS A 909 45.82 32.34 19.90
N GLY A 910 45.44 32.99 21.00
CA GLY A 910 46.04 34.24 21.50
C GLY A 910 47.15 34.05 22.55
N THR A 911 47.50 32.81 22.88
CA THR A 911 48.67 32.39 23.68
C THR A 911 49.55 31.50 22.84
#